data_AF-F0UU96-F1
#
_entry.id   AF-F0UU96-F1
#
_cell.length_a   1.000
_cell.length_b   1.000
_cell.length_c   1.000
_cell.angle_alpha   90.00
_cell.angle_beta   90.00
_cell.angle_gamma   90.00
#
_symmetry.space_group_name_H-M   'P 1'
#
loop_
_entity.id
_entity.type
_entity.pdbx_description
1 polymer ?
#
loop_
_entity_poly.entity_id
_entity_poly.type
_entity_poly.pdbx_seq_one_letter_code
_entity_poly.pdbx_strand_id
1 'polypeptide(L)'
;MKTLFPSLSTFLVLCVEWASADHPGIPDALVEAAPFSQFKNVAILGDSYAAGIGAGKLLGSKEDKKCSRYDGAYGPVLLSLSKDNKPKSQFIACSGDTSDGIKKQAESLDDKSHDLVTLSAGGNDALLATILMKCILLPSTIKSCDNALAESEKIINNKLQGNIEGLLKVVNKKMKDDGIVLYTLYATFFNSETDKCDKESWNYLGPVTPGGVGSLKLTKDLRRTFNRLVTKANDKISKAIENANKDKRVKVVPVAWDKYVVESKGRFCEEDPDSKNKAFFQPKNPLPIKAVEDDAESPNPAEKAAASPNPAESPDPAKTSDPAKTPNHAEKDMEVIQKRVPDGIGKVFHPNELGQGIIATHAILALYQALEPPKVCKMKTPKPTCNMDWASELPFNVFDKTYANFCKRVEAMDHLPLELKVNSDGSNASPVIVVQDPSNYPWWPLFGFQKRTPPPNPAAFDDVHIIFEWLPRPRPCKMSCKNALSTITASPCGQTGGQMNTMAVSGEIDVGCGVYRYRLDGPKDVVPPPPEKEPDPIKPELSKIHCYKTNEFGKHDDVNPLWQRMFISPACKPAKGKTMREGDDPIVYDTTGKGGPYYYEIKWKHKCKSTVKELDPYHPVPGDKSVVCEKLFYRAYKECDNGGTGGSFDVGCLRYDFAAMPKK
;
A
#
# COMPACT_ATOMS: atom_id res chain seq x y z
N MET A 1 -22.57 -28.80 23.52
CA MET A 1 -21.96 -29.63 22.45
C MET A 1 -20.58 -29.09 22.10
N LYS A 2 -19.73 -29.90 21.44
CA LYS A 2 -18.62 -29.41 20.60
C LYS A 2 -19.03 -29.61 19.14
N THR A 3 -19.24 -28.53 18.39
CA THR A 3 -19.47 -28.54 16.94
C THR A 3 -18.40 -27.68 16.27
N LEU A 4 -17.97 -28.05 15.06
CA LEU A 4 -16.80 -27.46 14.43
C LEU A 4 -17.14 -26.11 13.80
N PHE A 5 -16.59 -25.03 14.37
CA PHE A 5 -16.34 -23.82 13.59
C PHE A 5 -15.01 -23.99 12.84
N PRO A 6 -14.97 -23.94 11.50
CA PRO A 6 -13.72 -23.84 10.77
C PRO A 6 -13.05 -22.50 11.10
N SER A 7 -11.72 -22.48 11.22
CA SER A 7 -11.00 -21.25 11.52
C SER A 7 -11.08 -20.25 10.35
N LEU A 8 -11.03 -18.95 10.65
CA LEU A 8 -11.09 -17.88 9.62
C LEU A 8 -10.03 -18.03 8.51
N SER A 9 -8.92 -18.72 8.80
CA SER A 9 -7.87 -19.02 7.81
C SER A 9 -8.36 -19.83 6.61
N THR A 10 -9.46 -20.60 6.72
CA THR A 10 -10.00 -21.40 5.61
C THR A 10 -10.84 -20.57 4.62
N PHE A 11 -11.36 -19.41 5.03
CA PHE A 11 -12.23 -18.58 4.18
C PHE A 11 -11.47 -17.80 3.09
N LEU A 12 -10.15 -17.63 3.21
CA LEU A 12 -9.36 -16.78 2.29
C LEU A 12 -8.99 -17.47 0.95
N VAL A 13 -9.54 -18.65 0.66
CA VAL A 13 -9.16 -19.51 -0.47
C VAL A 13 -10.29 -19.73 -1.48
N LEU A 14 -11.54 -19.32 -1.17
CA LEU A 14 -12.68 -19.40 -2.09
C LEU A 14 -12.68 -18.28 -3.14
N CYS A 15 -11.64 -18.25 -3.97
CA CYS A 15 -11.72 -17.65 -5.30
C CYS A 15 -12.44 -18.64 -6.22
N VAL A 16 -13.49 -18.17 -6.90
CA VAL A 16 -14.36 -18.94 -7.80
C VAL A 16 -15.16 -20.04 -7.08
N GLU A 17 -16.34 -19.68 -6.57
CA GLU A 17 -17.59 -20.16 -7.17
C GLU A 17 -18.80 -19.30 -6.76
N TRP A 18 -19.85 -19.38 -7.59
CA TRP A 18 -21.19 -18.75 -7.57
C TRP A 18 -21.53 -17.72 -6.46
N ALA A 19 -21.90 -16.50 -6.90
CA ALA A 19 -22.67 -15.58 -6.06
C ALA A 19 -24.14 -16.02 -6.01
N SER A 20 -24.81 -15.78 -4.88
CA SER A 20 -26.16 -16.27 -4.62
C SER A 20 -27.17 -15.80 -5.68
N ALA A 21 -28.00 -16.71 -6.17
CA ALA A 21 -29.00 -16.41 -7.20
C ALA A 21 -30.05 -15.39 -6.72
N ASP A 22 -30.36 -15.39 -5.43
CA ASP A 22 -31.28 -14.43 -4.80
C ASP A 22 -30.58 -13.10 -4.45
N HIS A 23 -29.25 -13.11 -4.23
CA HIS A 23 -28.47 -11.98 -3.72
C HIS A 23 -27.12 -11.82 -4.47
N PRO A 24 -27.12 -11.20 -5.67
CA PRO A 24 -25.89 -10.96 -6.44
C PRO A 24 -24.83 -10.20 -5.64
N GLY A 25 -23.60 -10.70 -5.60
CA GLY A 25 -22.50 -10.10 -4.83
C GLY A 25 -22.34 -10.61 -3.40
N ILE A 26 -23.18 -11.56 -2.95
CA ILE A 26 -22.97 -12.32 -1.71
C ILE A 26 -22.58 -13.77 -2.04
N PRO A 27 -21.43 -14.28 -1.56
CA PRO A 27 -21.10 -15.71 -1.63
C PRO A 27 -22.04 -16.53 -0.74
N ASP A 28 -22.53 -17.68 -1.22
CA ASP A 28 -23.49 -18.52 -0.48
C ASP A 28 -22.96 -18.96 0.91
N ALA A 29 -21.66 -19.22 1.03
CA ALA A 29 -21.01 -19.56 2.31
C ALA A 29 -21.09 -18.43 3.36
N LEU A 30 -21.31 -17.17 2.96
CA LEU A 30 -21.59 -16.06 3.87
C LEU A 30 -23.10 -15.86 4.11
N VAL A 31 -23.97 -16.27 3.18
CA VAL A 31 -25.44 -16.30 3.39
C VAL A 31 -25.80 -17.26 4.53
N GLU A 32 -25.20 -18.45 4.59
CA GLU A 32 -25.47 -19.43 5.64
C GLU A 32 -24.85 -19.06 7.00
N ALA A 33 -23.70 -18.38 6.99
CA ALA A 33 -22.96 -18.08 8.21
C ALA A 33 -23.34 -16.73 8.85
N ALA A 34 -24.05 -15.85 8.13
CA ALA A 34 -24.35 -14.48 8.52
C ALA A 34 -24.92 -14.38 9.96
N PRO A 35 -24.25 -13.66 10.88
CA PRO A 35 -24.59 -13.67 12.31
C PRO A 35 -25.81 -12.80 12.67
N PHE A 36 -26.75 -12.64 11.74
CA PHE A 36 -27.85 -11.67 11.81
C PHE A 36 -28.99 -12.05 12.75
N SER A 37 -29.21 -13.36 12.97
CA SER A 37 -30.33 -13.91 13.75
C SER A 37 -30.31 -13.59 15.25
N GLN A 38 -29.20 -13.03 15.77
CA GLN A 38 -29.08 -12.61 17.16
C GLN A 38 -29.67 -11.21 17.44
N PHE A 39 -29.72 -10.33 16.43
CA PHE A 39 -30.24 -8.97 16.59
C PHE A 39 -31.77 -9.00 16.62
N LYS A 40 -32.39 -8.24 17.52
CA LYS A 40 -33.85 -8.26 17.72
C LYS A 40 -34.51 -6.98 17.24
N ASN A 41 -33.87 -5.84 17.46
CA ASN A 41 -34.28 -4.52 17.00
C ASN A 41 -33.20 -3.97 16.05
N VAL A 42 -33.55 -3.81 14.77
CA VAL A 42 -32.64 -3.34 13.71
C VAL A 42 -33.20 -2.06 13.08
N ALA A 43 -32.37 -1.06 12.79
CA ALA A 43 -32.77 0.07 11.96
C ALA A 43 -31.81 0.33 10.80
N ILE A 44 -32.37 0.65 9.64
CA ILE A 44 -31.66 1.00 8.41
C ILE A 44 -31.89 2.50 8.17
N LEU A 45 -30.86 3.28 8.47
CA LEU A 45 -30.81 4.73 8.36
C LEU A 45 -29.93 5.13 7.19
N GLY A 46 -30.06 6.36 6.72
CA GLY A 46 -29.06 6.97 5.85
C GLY A 46 -29.61 7.72 4.65
N ASP A 47 -28.70 7.97 3.71
CA ASP A 47 -28.96 8.60 2.42
C ASP A 47 -29.40 7.59 1.35
N SER A 48 -29.30 7.97 0.08
CA SER A 48 -29.64 7.17 -1.10
C SER A 48 -28.86 5.85 -1.23
N TYR A 49 -27.69 5.72 -0.62
CA TYR A 49 -26.93 4.46 -0.63
C TYR A 49 -27.62 3.40 0.25
N ALA A 50 -28.12 3.79 1.43
CA ALA A 50 -28.91 2.94 2.32
C ALA A 50 -30.34 2.71 1.83
N ALA A 51 -30.93 3.68 1.12
CA ALA A 51 -32.22 3.49 0.45
C ALA A 51 -32.12 2.53 -0.75
N GLY A 52 -30.91 2.40 -1.34
CA GLY A 52 -30.61 1.50 -2.46
C GLY A 52 -31.29 1.88 -3.77
N ILE A 53 -31.39 3.18 -4.03
CA ILE A 53 -32.10 3.77 -5.18
C ILE A 53 -31.83 2.99 -6.49
N GLY A 54 -32.88 2.34 -7.00
CA GLY A 54 -32.89 1.68 -8.29
C GLY A 54 -32.36 0.25 -8.35
N ALA A 55 -31.93 -0.34 -7.21
CA ALA A 55 -31.45 -1.72 -7.10
C ALA A 55 -32.56 -2.67 -6.64
N GLY A 56 -33.01 -3.57 -7.51
CA GLY A 56 -34.21 -4.40 -7.29
C GLY A 56 -35.51 -3.62 -7.55
N LYS A 57 -36.53 -3.80 -6.70
CA LYS A 57 -37.86 -3.21 -6.83
C LYS A 57 -38.10 -2.11 -5.80
N LEU A 58 -38.74 -1.03 -6.23
CA LEU A 58 -39.18 0.07 -5.37
C LEU A 58 -40.26 -0.44 -4.40
N LEU A 59 -40.11 -0.15 -3.11
CA LEU A 59 -41.05 -0.57 -2.08
C LEU A 59 -42.37 0.22 -2.16
N GLY A 60 -43.47 -0.41 -1.75
CA GLY A 60 -44.81 0.00 -2.16
C GLY A 60 -45.41 1.21 -1.45
N SER A 61 -44.92 1.60 -0.26
CA SER A 61 -45.57 2.67 0.51
C SER A 61 -45.30 4.07 -0.06
N LYS A 62 -46.15 5.04 0.31
CA LYS A 62 -45.99 6.44 -0.12
C LYS A 62 -44.65 7.03 0.37
N GLU A 63 -44.24 6.65 1.57
CA GLU A 63 -42.99 7.08 2.20
C GLU A 63 -41.78 6.42 1.54
N ASP A 64 -41.90 5.16 1.10
CA ASP A 64 -40.85 4.45 0.36
C ASP A 64 -40.62 5.06 -1.02
N LYS A 65 -41.71 5.29 -1.78
CA LYS A 65 -41.68 5.98 -3.07
C LYS A 65 -41.13 7.40 -2.98
N LYS A 66 -41.41 8.10 -1.87
CA LYS A 66 -40.86 9.44 -1.59
C LYS A 66 -39.35 9.41 -1.28
N CYS A 67 -38.87 8.33 -0.66
CA CYS A 67 -37.49 8.20 -0.19
C CYS A 67 -36.60 7.34 -1.11
N SER A 68 -37.10 6.88 -2.26
CA SER A 68 -36.44 5.99 -3.21
C SER A 68 -35.92 4.70 -2.55
N ARG A 69 -36.76 4.03 -1.74
CA ARG A 69 -36.38 2.80 -1.02
C ARG A 69 -36.67 1.53 -1.83
N TYR A 70 -35.68 0.67 -1.98
CA TYR A 70 -35.78 -0.56 -2.77
C TYR A 70 -35.51 -1.83 -1.95
N ASP A 71 -36.02 -2.98 -2.41
CA ASP A 71 -35.81 -4.30 -1.78
C ASP A 71 -34.39 -4.87 -1.97
N GLY A 72 -33.68 -4.47 -3.02
CA GLY A 72 -32.28 -4.83 -3.29
C GLY A 72 -31.25 -3.96 -2.56
N ALA A 73 -31.67 -3.05 -1.68
CA ALA A 73 -30.78 -2.25 -0.86
C ALA A 73 -30.04 -3.12 0.18
N TYR A 74 -28.78 -2.78 0.53
CA TYR A 74 -27.96 -3.61 1.41
C TYR A 74 -28.60 -3.86 2.79
N GLY A 75 -29.37 -2.91 3.33
CA GLY A 75 -30.10 -3.08 4.60
C GLY A 75 -31.15 -4.21 4.53
N PRO A 76 -32.17 -4.09 3.67
CA PRO A 76 -33.12 -5.16 3.36
C PRO A 76 -32.48 -6.51 3.00
N VAL A 77 -31.42 -6.52 2.17
CA VAL A 77 -30.71 -7.76 1.79
C VAL A 77 -30.04 -8.42 3.00
N LEU A 78 -29.53 -7.66 3.97
CA LEU A 78 -29.02 -8.22 5.22
C LEU A 78 -30.13 -8.76 6.12
N LEU A 79 -31.33 -8.17 6.08
CA LEU A 79 -32.49 -8.65 6.83
C LEU A 79 -33.05 -9.98 6.29
N SER A 80 -33.01 -10.21 4.96
CA SER A 80 -33.47 -11.48 4.37
C SER A 80 -32.61 -12.69 4.74
N LEU A 81 -31.37 -12.48 5.18
CA LEU A 81 -30.49 -13.53 5.70
C LEU A 81 -30.99 -14.13 7.03
N SER A 82 -31.81 -13.40 7.80
CA SER A 82 -32.35 -13.91 9.08
C SER A 82 -33.57 -14.82 8.86
N LYS A 83 -33.29 -16.06 8.41
CA LYS A 83 -34.30 -17.06 8.02
C LYS A 83 -35.23 -17.45 9.17
N ASP A 84 -34.68 -17.80 10.33
CA ASP A 84 -35.44 -18.40 11.45
C ASP A 84 -35.97 -17.40 12.49
N ASN A 85 -35.38 -16.20 12.59
CA ASN A 85 -35.70 -15.20 13.60
C ASN A 85 -35.67 -13.79 13.01
N LYS A 86 -36.78 -13.37 12.37
CA LYS A 86 -36.85 -12.05 11.73
C LYS A 86 -36.89 -10.93 12.79
N PRO A 87 -35.96 -9.96 12.77
CA PRO A 87 -35.94 -8.87 13.74
C PRO A 87 -37.10 -7.89 13.53
N LYS A 88 -37.44 -7.13 14.58
CA LYS A 88 -38.20 -5.87 14.46
C LYS A 88 -37.32 -4.86 13.70
N SER A 89 -37.56 -4.71 12.41
CA SER A 89 -36.81 -3.83 11.51
C SER A 89 -37.50 -2.50 11.25
N GLN A 90 -36.76 -1.38 11.26
CA GLN A 90 -37.21 -0.07 10.77
C GLN A 90 -36.36 0.39 9.59
N PHE A 91 -36.91 0.42 8.38
CA PHE A 91 -36.23 0.95 7.19
C PHE A 91 -36.70 2.38 6.93
N ILE A 92 -35.87 3.37 7.29
CA ILE A 92 -36.25 4.80 7.24
C ILE A 92 -35.24 5.71 6.55
N ALA A 93 -34.16 5.16 5.98
CA ALA A 93 -33.27 5.86 5.06
C ALA A 93 -34.02 6.65 3.96
N CYS A 94 -33.42 7.72 3.43
CA CYS A 94 -34.08 8.57 2.45
C CYS A 94 -33.10 9.18 1.44
N SER A 95 -33.41 9.06 0.15
CA SER A 95 -32.64 9.69 -0.91
C SER A 95 -32.53 11.21 -0.72
N GLY A 96 -31.32 11.76 -0.92
CA GLY A 96 -31.03 13.19 -0.78
C GLY A 96 -30.80 13.71 0.66
N ASP A 97 -31.05 12.92 1.71
CA ASP A 97 -30.81 13.38 3.09
C ASP A 97 -29.32 13.62 3.38
N THR A 98 -29.01 14.73 4.04
CA THR A 98 -27.70 14.99 4.68
C THR A 98 -27.66 14.42 6.09
N SER A 99 -26.52 14.51 6.78
CA SER A 99 -26.40 14.14 8.19
C SER A 99 -27.46 14.80 9.11
N ASP A 100 -27.98 15.98 8.76
CA ASP A 100 -29.07 16.65 9.50
C ASP A 100 -30.48 16.12 9.16
N GLY A 101 -30.68 15.52 7.99
CA GLY A 101 -31.86 14.71 7.69
C GLY A 101 -31.81 13.37 8.42
N ILE A 102 -30.65 12.71 8.38
CA ILE A 102 -30.43 11.40 9.02
C ILE A 102 -30.44 11.51 10.56
N LYS A 103 -30.09 12.67 11.14
CA LYS A 103 -30.34 12.96 12.57
C LYS A 103 -31.83 12.86 12.90
N LYS A 104 -32.72 13.36 12.05
CA LYS A 104 -34.18 13.28 12.26
C LYS A 104 -34.72 11.86 12.07
N GLN A 105 -34.15 11.10 11.12
CA GLN A 105 -34.41 9.65 11.02
C GLN A 105 -34.04 8.97 12.35
N ALA A 106 -32.83 9.19 12.85
CA ALA A 106 -32.36 8.63 14.12
C ALA A 106 -33.20 9.10 15.32
N GLU A 107 -33.59 10.37 15.40
CA GLU A 107 -34.42 10.93 16.46
C GLU A 107 -35.77 10.21 16.60
N SER A 108 -36.36 9.76 15.49
CA SER A 108 -37.63 9.01 15.43
C SER A 108 -37.55 7.56 15.96
N LEU A 109 -36.35 7.05 16.26
CA LEU A 109 -36.16 5.74 16.88
C LEU A 109 -36.40 5.77 18.40
N ASP A 110 -36.81 4.66 18.99
CA ASP A 110 -36.91 4.52 20.46
C ASP A 110 -35.49 4.58 21.10
N ASP A 111 -35.31 5.39 22.14
CA ASP A 111 -34.04 5.50 22.89
C ASP A 111 -33.61 4.15 23.50
N LYS A 112 -32.29 3.86 23.50
CA LYS A 112 -31.68 2.63 24.06
C LYS A 112 -32.39 1.33 23.67
N SER A 113 -32.84 1.19 22.44
CA SER A 113 -33.67 0.06 21.99
C SER A 113 -33.05 -0.79 20.89
N HIS A 114 -32.20 -0.23 20.01
CA HIS A 114 -31.65 -0.96 18.86
C HIS A 114 -30.40 -1.78 19.20
N ASP A 115 -30.34 -3.01 18.68
CA ASP A 115 -29.16 -3.88 18.80
C ASP A 115 -28.19 -3.63 17.64
N LEU A 116 -28.73 -3.32 16.46
CA LEU A 116 -27.98 -3.06 15.23
C LEU A 116 -28.58 -1.86 14.47
N VAL A 117 -27.73 -0.96 14.03
CA VAL A 117 -28.06 0.06 13.02
C VAL A 117 -27.14 -0.10 11.81
N THR A 118 -27.68 0.04 10.61
CA THR A 118 -26.89 0.18 9.38
C THR A 118 -27.11 1.56 8.78
N LEU A 119 -26.04 2.23 8.35
CA LEU A 119 -26.03 3.66 8.06
C LEU A 119 -25.10 4.02 6.89
N SER A 120 -25.58 4.77 5.91
CA SER A 120 -24.73 5.57 4.99
C SER A 120 -25.02 7.05 5.19
N ALA A 121 -23.96 7.87 5.31
CA ALA A 121 -24.11 9.32 5.45
C ALA A 121 -22.84 10.07 5.05
N GLY A 122 -23.01 11.34 4.64
CA GLY A 122 -21.92 12.28 4.39
C GLY A 122 -21.66 12.56 2.91
N GLY A 123 -22.17 11.76 1.98
CA GLY A 123 -22.05 12.02 0.53
C GLY A 123 -22.81 13.28 0.11
N ASN A 124 -24.01 13.49 0.65
CA ASN A 124 -24.80 14.71 0.42
C ASN A 124 -24.19 15.93 1.15
N ASP A 125 -23.68 15.75 2.38
CA ASP A 125 -22.92 16.80 3.10
C ASP A 125 -21.68 17.24 2.31
N ALA A 126 -20.95 16.30 1.70
CA ALA A 126 -19.78 16.53 0.86
C ALA A 126 -20.11 17.08 -0.55
N LEU A 127 -21.40 17.34 -0.86
CA LEU A 127 -21.89 17.80 -2.15
C LEU A 127 -21.58 16.85 -3.33
N LEU A 128 -21.45 15.54 -3.09
CA LEU A 128 -21.08 14.57 -4.15
C LEU A 128 -22.09 14.57 -5.31
N ALA A 129 -23.38 14.63 -5.03
CA ALA A 129 -24.42 14.76 -6.07
C ALA A 129 -24.27 16.04 -6.91
N THR A 130 -23.85 17.15 -6.30
CA THR A 130 -23.67 18.44 -7.00
C THR A 130 -22.45 18.44 -7.91
N ILE A 131 -21.33 17.82 -7.52
CA ILE A 131 -20.18 17.68 -8.42
C ILE A 131 -20.48 16.71 -9.57
N LEU A 132 -21.18 15.59 -9.33
CA LEU A 132 -21.62 14.66 -10.38
C LEU A 132 -22.51 15.36 -11.42
N MET A 133 -23.49 16.17 -10.98
CA MET A 133 -24.32 16.96 -11.88
C MET A 133 -23.51 18.03 -12.61
N LYS A 134 -22.77 18.89 -11.91
CA LYS A 134 -22.08 20.05 -12.52
C LYS A 134 -20.85 19.72 -13.37
N CYS A 135 -20.26 18.54 -13.20
CA CYS A 135 -19.06 18.13 -13.95
C CYS A 135 -19.31 17.06 -15.02
N ILE A 136 -20.33 16.20 -14.87
CA ILE A 136 -20.48 14.97 -15.68
C ILE A 136 -21.84 14.89 -16.36
N LEU A 137 -22.94 14.94 -15.59
CA LEU A 137 -24.28 14.66 -16.12
C LEU A 137 -24.96 15.89 -16.74
N LEU A 138 -24.77 17.09 -16.17
CA LEU A 138 -25.33 18.36 -16.64
C LEU A 138 -24.29 19.51 -16.59
N PRO A 139 -23.11 19.35 -17.23
CA PRO A 139 -22.05 20.35 -17.19
C PRO A 139 -22.42 21.62 -17.97
N SER A 140 -22.54 22.76 -17.27
CA SER A 140 -22.86 24.05 -17.88
C SER A 140 -21.62 24.85 -18.33
N THR A 141 -20.58 24.89 -17.50
CA THR A 141 -19.26 25.46 -17.83
C THR A 141 -18.17 24.76 -17.02
N ILE A 142 -16.91 24.79 -17.50
CA ILE A 142 -15.78 24.25 -16.72
C ILE A 142 -15.67 24.92 -15.34
N LYS A 143 -15.80 26.26 -15.29
CA LYS A 143 -15.82 27.05 -14.05
C LYS A 143 -16.95 26.65 -13.07
N SER A 144 -18.09 26.18 -13.58
CA SER A 144 -19.18 25.65 -12.74
C SER A 144 -18.78 24.34 -12.06
N CYS A 145 -18.06 23.47 -12.77
CA CYS A 145 -17.45 22.26 -12.20
C CYS A 145 -16.32 22.60 -11.22
N ASP A 146 -15.38 23.46 -11.59
CA ASP A 146 -14.24 23.87 -10.74
C ASP A 146 -14.72 24.45 -9.39
N ASN A 147 -15.71 25.34 -9.43
CA ASN A 147 -16.34 25.91 -8.23
C ASN A 147 -17.02 24.83 -7.37
N ALA A 148 -17.67 23.83 -7.97
CA ALA A 148 -18.33 22.75 -7.24
C ALA A 148 -17.31 21.81 -6.57
N LEU A 149 -16.23 21.47 -7.27
CA LEU A 149 -15.12 20.68 -6.73
C LEU A 149 -14.43 21.42 -5.56
N ALA A 150 -14.21 22.73 -5.69
CA ALA A 150 -13.61 23.56 -4.65
C ALA A 150 -14.48 23.68 -3.38
N GLU A 151 -15.80 23.91 -3.53
CA GLU A 151 -16.70 23.97 -2.37
C GLU A 151 -16.90 22.59 -1.72
N SER A 152 -16.97 21.51 -2.51
CA SER A 152 -16.98 20.13 -2.01
C SER A 152 -15.73 19.85 -1.15
N GLU A 153 -14.53 20.14 -1.68
CA GLU A 153 -13.28 19.98 -0.93
C GLU A 153 -13.25 20.83 0.35
N LYS A 154 -13.71 22.08 0.29
CA LYS A 154 -13.81 22.98 1.44
C LYS A 154 -14.78 22.45 2.51
N ILE A 155 -15.90 21.83 2.14
CA ILE A 155 -16.86 21.26 3.10
C ILE A 155 -16.34 19.94 3.69
N ILE A 156 -15.73 19.07 2.88
CA ILE A 156 -15.05 17.84 3.33
C ILE A 156 -13.97 18.19 4.35
N ASN A 157 -13.11 19.17 4.05
CA ASN A 157 -12.02 19.57 4.93
C ASN A 157 -12.52 20.17 6.26
N ASN A 158 -13.54 21.03 6.25
CA ASN A 158 -13.88 21.89 7.38
C ASN A 158 -15.16 21.55 8.16
N LYS A 159 -16.11 20.79 7.59
CA LYS A 159 -17.42 20.52 8.22
C LYS A 159 -17.75 19.03 8.36
N LEU A 160 -17.47 18.23 7.34
CA LEU A 160 -17.97 16.85 7.21
C LEU A 160 -17.74 15.99 8.47
N GLN A 161 -16.53 16.03 9.05
CA GLN A 161 -16.21 15.25 10.24
C GLN A 161 -17.13 15.61 11.43
N GLY A 162 -17.29 16.91 11.74
CA GLY A 162 -18.15 17.36 12.85
C GLY A 162 -19.64 17.11 12.59
N ASN A 163 -20.08 17.19 11.33
CA ASN A 163 -21.43 16.81 10.92
C ASN A 163 -21.74 15.34 11.27
N ILE A 164 -20.80 14.42 10.97
CA ILE A 164 -20.93 12.99 11.23
C ILE A 164 -20.74 12.64 12.72
N GLU A 165 -19.83 13.31 13.44
CA GLU A 165 -19.71 13.19 14.90
C GLU A 165 -21.02 13.57 15.60
N GLY A 166 -21.67 14.64 15.13
CA GLY A 166 -22.99 15.06 15.62
C GLY A 166 -24.10 14.03 15.31
N LEU A 167 -24.05 13.37 14.15
CA LEU A 167 -25.00 12.30 13.79
C LEU A 167 -24.79 11.06 14.65
N LEU A 168 -23.54 10.58 14.77
CA LEU A 168 -23.20 9.40 15.56
C LEU A 168 -23.54 9.59 17.05
N LYS A 169 -23.43 10.80 17.60
CA LYS A 169 -23.91 11.13 18.95
C LYS A 169 -25.41 10.87 19.14
N VAL A 170 -26.24 11.16 18.11
CA VAL A 170 -27.68 10.87 18.14
C VAL A 170 -27.94 9.37 17.98
N VAL A 171 -27.32 8.72 17.00
CA VAL A 171 -27.48 7.28 16.74
C VAL A 171 -27.08 6.46 17.97
N ASN A 172 -25.93 6.75 18.60
CA ASN A 172 -25.47 6.04 19.79
C ASN A 172 -26.46 6.13 20.97
N LYS A 173 -27.30 7.16 21.07
CA LYS A 173 -28.35 7.28 22.10
C LYS A 173 -29.53 6.31 21.88
N LYS A 174 -29.74 5.87 20.63
CA LYS A 174 -30.77 4.90 20.23
C LYS A 174 -30.32 3.46 20.39
N MET A 175 -29.01 3.21 20.30
CA MET A 175 -28.40 1.90 20.55
C MET A 175 -28.50 1.47 22.00
N LYS A 176 -28.76 0.17 22.22
CA LYS A 176 -28.49 -0.52 23.48
C LYS A 176 -26.99 -0.53 23.81
N ASP A 177 -26.69 -0.93 25.04
CA ASP A 177 -25.33 -1.27 25.47
C ASP A 177 -24.85 -2.52 24.69
N ASP A 178 -23.57 -2.53 24.29
CA ASP A 178 -22.93 -3.45 23.33
C ASP A 178 -23.49 -3.44 21.89
N GLY A 179 -24.43 -2.55 21.58
CA GLY A 179 -25.04 -2.40 20.25
C GLY A 179 -24.04 -2.00 19.16
N ILE A 180 -24.32 -2.42 17.91
CA ILE A 180 -23.41 -2.23 16.76
C ILE A 180 -24.01 -1.24 15.76
N VAL A 181 -23.18 -0.33 15.22
CA VAL A 181 -23.54 0.58 14.13
C VAL A 181 -22.61 0.31 12.94
N LEU A 182 -23.14 -0.24 11.86
CA LEU A 182 -22.40 -0.45 10.61
C LEU A 182 -22.50 0.81 9.75
N TYR A 183 -21.36 1.47 9.52
CA TYR A 183 -21.28 2.70 8.74
C TYR A 183 -20.67 2.43 7.36
N THR A 184 -21.49 2.45 6.32
CA THR A 184 -21.09 2.28 4.92
C THR A 184 -20.28 3.47 4.43
N LEU A 185 -19.03 3.22 4.03
CA LEU A 185 -18.16 4.18 3.34
C LEU A 185 -18.46 4.19 1.84
N TYR A 186 -17.92 5.16 1.09
CA TYR A 186 -18.11 5.26 -0.35
C TYR A 186 -16.95 4.60 -1.12
N ALA A 187 -17.23 4.04 -2.30
CA ALA A 187 -16.22 3.50 -3.20
C ALA A 187 -15.85 4.51 -4.31
N THR A 188 -14.64 4.39 -4.85
CA THR A 188 -14.12 5.23 -5.92
C THR A 188 -14.83 4.92 -7.24
N PHE A 189 -15.38 5.95 -7.88
CA PHE A 189 -16.26 5.75 -9.05
C PHE A 189 -15.52 5.34 -10.32
N PHE A 190 -14.27 5.78 -10.48
CA PHE A 190 -13.54 5.67 -11.74
C PHE A 190 -12.24 4.89 -11.59
N ASN A 191 -11.90 4.04 -12.56
CA ASN A 191 -10.49 3.80 -12.86
C ASN A 191 -9.90 5.07 -13.47
N SER A 192 -8.81 5.58 -12.89
CA SER A 192 -8.13 6.80 -13.32
C SER A 192 -6.93 6.59 -14.23
N GLU A 193 -6.50 5.34 -14.46
CA GLU A 193 -5.23 5.05 -15.14
C GLU A 193 -5.39 4.60 -16.59
N THR A 194 -6.60 4.17 -16.99
CA THR A 194 -6.97 3.83 -18.38
C THR A 194 -7.15 5.09 -19.25
N ASP A 195 -6.77 5.06 -20.52
CA ASP A 195 -7.02 6.19 -21.46
C ASP A 195 -8.47 6.23 -21.97
N LYS A 196 -9.21 5.13 -21.81
CA LYS A 196 -10.49 4.85 -22.49
C LYS A 196 -11.52 5.98 -22.38
N CYS A 197 -11.74 6.48 -21.17
CA CYS A 197 -12.71 7.55 -20.90
C CYS A 197 -12.23 8.98 -21.24
N ASP A 198 -10.96 9.22 -21.60
CA ASP A 198 -10.44 10.59 -21.79
C ASP A 198 -11.10 11.35 -22.96
N LYS A 199 -11.79 10.62 -23.83
CA LYS A 199 -12.57 11.16 -24.96
C LYS A 199 -14.07 11.09 -24.74
N GLU A 200 -14.54 10.38 -23.70
CA GLU A 200 -15.96 10.26 -23.36
C GLU A 200 -16.46 11.50 -22.61
N SER A 201 -17.75 11.79 -22.80
CA SER A 201 -18.53 12.66 -21.91
C SER A 201 -19.95 12.11 -21.80
N TRP A 202 -20.53 12.24 -20.61
CA TRP A 202 -21.84 11.68 -20.25
C TRP A 202 -22.89 12.77 -20.03
N ASN A 203 -22.75 13.92 -20.72
CA ASN A 203 -23.71 15.03 -20.65
C ASN A 203 -25.09 14.59 -21.18
N TYR A 204 -26.09 14.58 -20.29
CA TYR A 204 -27.48 14.23 -20.56
C TYR A 204 -28.10 15.04 -21.71
N LEU A 205 -27.74 16.31 -21.84
CA LEU A 205 -28.31 17.22 -22.86
C LEU A 205 -27.58 17.14 -24.22
N GLY A 206 -26.56 16.29 -24.36
CA GLY A 206 -25.75 16.18 -25.58
C GLY A 206 -24.91 17.44 -25.87
N PRO A 207 -24.47 17.64 -27.13
CA PRO A 207 -23.69 18.83 -27.53
C PRO A 207 -24.62 20.03 -27.75
N VAL A 208 -24.92 20.77 -26.67
CA VAL A 208 -25.82 21.94 -26.72
C VAL A 208 -25.12 23.14 -27.37
N THR A 209 -25.45 23.39 -28.65
CA THR A 209 -25.03 24.49 -29.54
C THR A 209 -23.57 24.49 -30.06
N PRO A 210 -23.33 24.92 -31.32
CA PRO A 210 -21.98 25.19 -31.81
C PRO A 210 -21.36 26.40 -31.07
N GLY A 211 -20.21 26.20 -30.42
CA GLY A 211 -19.55 27.24 -29.61
C GLY A 211 -20.03 27.34 -28.16
N GLY A 212 -21.13 26.66 -27.81
CA GLY A 212 -21.47 26.36 -26.41
C GLY A 212 -20.49 25.34 -25.80
N VAL A 213 -20.56 25.15 -24.47
CA VAL A 213 -19.64 24.25 -23.76
C VAL A 213 -19.98 22.79 -24.07
N GLY A 214 -19.35 22.25 -25.11
CA GLY A 214 -19.45 20.85 -25.50
C GLY A 214 -18.90 19.91 -24.43
N SER A 215 -19.81 19.38 -23.60
CA SER A 215 -19.72 18.10 -22.89
C SER A 215 -18.35 17.80 -22.25
N LEU A 216 -18.16 18.25 -21.00
CA LEU A 216 -16.94 18.05 -20.20
C LEU A 216 -16.50 16.58 -20.20
N LYS A 217 -15.24 16.33 -20.54
CA LYS A 217 -14.69 14.98 -20.73
C LYS A 217 -14.26 14.33 -19.43
N LEU A 218 -14.37 13.00 -19.38
CA LEU A 218 -13.92 12.17 -18.26
C LEU A 218 -12.40 11.95 -18.27
N THR A 219 -11.64 13.06 -18.28
CA THR A 219 -10.17 13.02 -18.29
C THR A 219 -9.61 12.31 -17.05
N LYS A 220 -8.43 11.70 -17.14
CA LYS A 220 -7.74 11.08 -15.98
C LYS A 220 -7.69 12.01 -14.79
N ASP A 221 -7.41 13.30 -14.98
CA ASP A 221 -7.27 14.23 -13.87
C ASP A 221 -8.61 14.65 -13.25
N LEU A 222 -9.70 14.67 -14.02
CA LEU A 222 -11.07 14.77 -13.48
C LEU A 222 -11.40 13.49 -12.67
N ARG A 223 -11.15 12.31 -13.23
CA ARG A 223 -11.37 11.00 -12.57
C ARG A 223 -10.57 10.88 -11.27
N ARG A 224 -9.28 11.26 -11.27
CA ARG A 224 -8.41 11.36 -10.09
C ARG A 224 -8.96 12.34 -9.06
N THR A 225 -9.46 13.49 -9.50
CA THR A 225 -10.04 14.50 -8.60
C THR A 225 -11.31 13.98 -7.91
N PHE A 226 -12.22 13.33 -8.63
CA PHE A 226 -13.38 12.66 -8.03
C PHE A 226 -12.97 11.60 -7.01
N ASN A 227 -12.05 10.69 -7.38
CA ASN A 227 -11.56 9.65 -6.46
C ASN A 227 -10.89 10.26 -5.20
N ARG A 228 -10.14 11.36 -5.36
CA ARG A 228 -9.50 12.12 -4.28
C ARG A 228 -10.49 12.80 -3.33
N LEU A 229 -11.65 13.22 -3.81
CA LEU A 229 -12.72 13.74 -2.95
C LEU A 229 -13.41 12.61 -2.18
N VAL A 230 -13.67 11.46 -2.81
CA VAL A 230 -14.21 10.27 -2.15
C VAL A 230 -13.29 9.79 -1.02
N THR A 231 -11.98 9.64 -1.26
CA THR A 231 -11.04 9.21 -0.21
C THR A 231 -10.92 10.23 0.92
N LYS A 232 -10.84 11.54 0.62
CA LYS A 232 -10.87 12.58 1.66
C LYS A 232 -12.18 12.60 2.47
N ALA A 233 -13.32 12.27 1.86
CA ALA A 233 -14.59 12.14 2.57
C ALA A 233 -14.56 10.93 3.51
N ASN A 234 -14.11 9.77 3.02
CA ASN A 234 -13.94 8.56 3.83
C ASN A 234 -12.96 8.76 5.00
N ASP A 235 -11.86 9.49 4.83
CA ASP A 235 -10.92 9.84 5.90
C ASP A 235 -11.61 10.63 7.03
N LYS A 236 -12.48 11.57 6.67
CA LYS A 236 -13.21 12.44 7.60
C LYS A 236 -14.32 11.69 8.31
N ILE A 237 -15.03 10.81 7.61
CA ILE A 237 -16.01 9.89 8.17
C ILE A 237 -15.34 8.89 9.14
N SER A 238 -14.20 8.31 8.76
CA SER A 238 -13.45 7.35 9.58
C SER A 238 -12.98 7.99 10.90
N LYS A 239 -12.51 9.24 10.87
CA LYS A 239 -12.15 10.00 12.08
C LYS A 239 -13.36 10.31 12.98
N ALA A 240 -14.54 10.54 12.40
CA ALA A 240 -15.78 10.66 13.16
C ALA A 240 -16.18 9.34 13.83
N ILE A 241 -15.98 8.21 13.16
CA ILE A 241 -16.19 6.85 13.69
C ILE A 241 -15.20 6.53 14.82
N GLU A 242 -13.90 6.83 14.64
CA GLU A 242 -12.88 6.72 15.69
C GLU A 242 -13.22 7.54 16.93
N ASN A 243 -13.73 8.77 16.74
CA ASN A 243 -14.18 9.63 17.83
C ASN A 243 -15.45 9.12 18.52
N ALA A 244 -16.42 8.57 17.77
CA ALA A 244 -17.63 7.98 18.33
C ALA A 244 -17.31 6.72 19.18
N ASN A 245 -16.37 5.89 18.73
CA ASN A 245 -15.85 4.72 19.44
C ASN A 245 -15.05 5.03 20.72
N LYS A 246 -15.02 6.29 21.17
CA LYS A 246 -14.60 6.66 22.53
C LYS A 246 -15.70 6.35 23.55
N ASP A 247 -16.97 6.39 23.17
CA ASP A 247 -18.04 5.69 23.89
C ASP A 247 -17.84 4.18 23.68
N LYS A 248 -17.59 3.43 24.75
CA LYS A 248 -17.37 1.97 24.69
C LYS A 248 -18.65 1.14 24.75
N ARG A 249 -19.79 1.79 24.96
CA ARG A 249 -21.13 1.20 25.02
C ARG A 249 -21.67 0.82 23.65
N VAL A 250 -21.14 1.40 22.57
CA VAL A 250 -21.61 1.20 21.18
C VAL A 250 -20.41 1.00 20.26
N LYS A 251 -20.48 0.01 19.38
CA LYS A 251 -19.41 -0.33 18.43
C LYS A 251 -19.76 0.22 17.04
N VAL A 252 -19.14 1.32 16.64
CA VAL A 252 -19.31 1.90 15.29
C VAL A 252 -18.25 1.33 14.35
N VAL A 253 -18.64 0.60 13.31
CA VAL A 253 -17.73 -0.17 12.45
C VAL A 253 -17.80 0.36 11.02
N PRO A 254 -16.68 0.73 10.38
CA PRO A 254 -16.68 1.15 8.99
C PRO A 254 -16.84 -0.06 8.06
N VAL A 255 -17.87 -0.04 7.22
CA VAL A 255 -18.07 -0.99 6.11
C VAL A 255 -17.35 -0.42 4.89
N ALA A 256 -16.07 -0.78 4.77
CA ALA A 256 -15.19 -0.36 3.68
C ALA A 256 -15.16 -1.42 2.57
N TRP A 257 -15.65 -1.05 1.38
CA TRP A 257 -15.82 -1.97 0.23
C TRP A 257 -15.09 -1.54 -1.04
N ASP A 258 -14.55 -0.31 -1.09
CA ASP A 258 -13.82 0.28 -2.22
C ASP A 258 -12.75 -0.65 -2.81
N LYS A 259 -11.92 -1.27 -1.94
CA LYS A 259 -10.86 -2.20 -2.37
C LYS A 259 -11.40 -3.33 -3.25
N TYR A 260 -12.54 -3.93 -2.88
CA TYR A 260 -13.15 -4.98 -3.68
C TYR A 260 -13.63 -4.46 -5.04
N VAL A 261 -14.18 -3.24 -5.11
CA VAL A 261 -14.63 -2.62 -6.37
C VAL A 261 -13.44 -2.34 -7.30
N VAL A 262 -12.28 -1.97 -6.73
CA VAL A 262 -11.01 -1.82 -7.48
C VAL A 262 -10.51 -3.19 -7.97
N GLU A 263 -10.38 -4.18 -7.09
CA GLU A 263 -9.83 -5.51 -7.42
C GLU A 263 -10.72 -6.30 -8.40
N SER A 264 -12.04 -6.18 -8.28
CA SER A 264 -13.01 -6.81 -9.20
C SER A 264 -13.19 -6.08 -10.53
N LYS A 265 -12.55 -4.90 -10.74
CA LYS A 265 -12.77 -4.02 -11.90
C LYS A 265 -14.23 -3.60 -12.05
N GLY A 266 -14.88 -3.28 -10.92
CA GLY A 266 -16.29 -2.89 -10.84
C GLY A 266 -16.56 -1.40 -11.02
N ARG A 267 -15.52 -0.59 -11.28
CA ARG A 267 -15.63 0.87 -11.48
C ARG A 267 -16.04 1.23 -12.91
N PHE A 268 -16.39 2.49 -13.11
CA PHE A 268 -16.43 3.11 -14.43
C PHE A 268 -15.03 3.24 -15.03
N CYS A 269 -14.95 3.34 -16.35
CA CYS A 269 -13.70 3.54 -17.09
C CYS A 269 -12.64 2.41 -16.93
N GLU A 270 -13.01 1.25 -16.39
CA GLU A 270 -12.19 0.04 -16.48
C GLU A 270 -12.01 -0.39 -17.95
N GLU A 271 -10.92 -1.11 -18.26
CA GLU A 271 -10.59 -1.49 -19.65
C GLU A 271 -11.69 -2.30 -20.34
N ASP A 272 -12.38 -3.17 -19.59
CA ASP A 272 -13.61 -3.82 -20.00
C ASP A 272 -14.83 -2.95 -19.61
N PRO A 273 -15.58 -2.39 -20.58
CA PRO A 273 -16.75 -1.58 -20.31
C PRO A 273 -18.00 -2.44 -20.03
N ASP A 274 -18.08 -3.62 -20.63
CA ASP A 274 -19.22 -4.54 -20.57
C ASP A 274 -19.06 -5.60 -19.46
N SER A 275 -17.95 -5.55 -18.73
CA SER A 275 -17.66 -6.34 -17.53
C SER A 275 -18.87 -6.43 -16.61
N LYS A 276 -19.32 -7.67 -16.36
CA LYS A 276 -20.43 -7.98 -15.45
C LYS A 276 -20.16 -7.57 -13.99
N ASN A 277 -18.94 -7.15 -13.67
CA ASN A 277 -18.54 -6.79 -12.32
C ASN A 277 -18.87 -5.33 -11.95
N LYS A 278 -19.47 -4.51 -12.84
CA LYS A 278 -19.84 -3.12 -12.51
C LYS A 278 -20.66 -3.07 -11.21
N ALA A 279 -20.14 -2.37 -10.20
CA ALA A 279 -20.78 -2.25 -8.89
C ALA A 279 -21.72 -1.05 -8.79
N PHE A 280 -21.87 -0.26 -9.86
CA PHE A 280 -22.67 0.96 -9.91
C PHE A 280 -23.55 1.00 -11.15
N PHE A 281 -24.68 1.72 -11.09
CA PHE A 281 -25.43 2.05 -12.30
C PHE A 281 -24.68 3.08 -13.15
N GLN A 282 -24.26 2.65 -14.34
CA GLN A 282 -23.65 3.49 -15.38
C GLN A 282 -24.74 4.25 -16.17
N PRO A 283 -24.52 5.52 -16.58
CA PRO A 283 -25.43 6.17 -17.52
C PRO A 283 -25.32 5.49 -18.90
N LYS A 284 -26.46 5.18 -19.51
CA LYS A 284 -26.52 4.80 -20.93
C LYS A 284 -26.28 6.07 -21.77
N ASN A 285 -25.47 6.02 -22.81
CA ASN A 285 -25.16 7.21 -23.62
C ASN A 285 -25.63 7.03 -25.08
N PRO A 286 -26.55 7.88 -25.59
CA PRO A 286 -27.38 8.83 -24.85
C PRO A 286 -28.40 8.12 -23.94
N LEU A 287 -28.88 8.80 -22.89
CA LEU A 287 -29.97 8.27 -22.05
C LEU A 287 -31.27 8.26 -22.88
N PRO A 288 -32.02 7.15 -22.94
CA PRO A 288 -33.22 7.06 -23.78
C PRO A 288 -34.35 7.92 -23.21
N ILE A 289 -34.84 8.86 -24.02
CA ILE A 289 -35.82 9.90 -23.64
C ILE A 289 -37.11 9.33 -23.01
N LYS A 290 -37.49 8.08 -23.34
CA LYS A 290 -38.68 7.41 -22.81
C LYS A 290 -38.73 7.19 -21.29
N ALA A 291 -37.59 7.26 -20.60
CA ALA A 291 -37.51 7.05 -19.14
C ALA A 291 -38.18 8.16 -18.28
N VAL A 292 -39.07 8.96 -18.88
CA VAL A 292 -39.89 10.01 -18.24
C VAL A 292 -41.39 9.68 -18.31
N GLU A 293 -41.80 8.77 -19.20
CA GLU A 293 -43.22 8.43 -19.43
C GLU A 293 -43.70 7.27 -18.56
N ASP A 294 -42.88 6.23 -18.35
CA ASP A 294 -43.29 4.96 -17.74
C ASP A 294 -43.49 5.01 -16.20
N ASP A 295 -42.86 5.94 -15.48
CA ASP A 295 -42.98 6.09 -14.01
C ASP A 295 -44.14 7.02 -13.57
N ALA A 296 -44.93 7.55 -14.51
CA ALA A 296 -45.78 8.74 -14.31
C ALA A 296 -47.23 8.47 -13.82
N GLU A 297 -47.51 7.37 -13.10
CA GLU A 297 -48.88 7.00 -12.69
C GLU A 297 -49.40 7.73 -11.43
N SER A 298 -49.50 9.07 -11.49
CA SER A 298 -50.38 9.91 -10.64
C SER A 298 -50.45 11.37 -11.11
N PRO A 299 -51.55 12.10 -10.80
CA PRO A 299 -52.47 12.54 -11.85
C PRO A 299 -52.12 13.87 -12.54
N ASN A 300 -52.76 14.06 -13.70
CA ASN A 300 -52.56 15.18 -14.63
C ASN A 300 -52.75 16.57 -13.97
N PRO A 301 -51.76 17.50 -14.08
CA PRO A 301 -51.86 18.85 -13.49
C PRO A 301 -53.00 19.75 -13.99
N ALA A 302 -53.65 19.41 -15.11
CA ALA A 302 -54.62 20.28 -15.79
C ALA A 302 -55.85 20.65 -14.93
N GLU A 303 -56.25 19.82 -13.97
CA GLU A 303 -57.55 19.94 -13.29
C GLU A 303 -57.62 21.00 -12.18
N LYS A 304 -56.50 21.70 -11.85
CA LYS A 304 -56.48 22.76 -10.81
C LYS A 304 -56.31 24.19 -11.33
N ALA A 305 -56.24 24.40 -12.65
CA ALA A 305 -56.17 25.74 -13.24
C ALA A 305 -57.55 26.45 -13.37
N ALA A 306 -58.66 25.73 -13.14
CA ALA A 306 -60.02 26.22 -13.41
C ALA A 306 -60.65 27.11 -12.32
N ALA A 307 -59.86 27.57 -11.34
CA ALA A 307 -60.33 28.39 -10.21
C ALA A 307 -59.79 29.84 -10.27
N SER A 308 -60.48 30.65 -11.07
CA SER A 308 -60.67 32.12 -11.06
C SER A 308 -60.04 33.02 -9.96
N PRO A 309 -59.86 34.34 -10.21
CA PRO A 309 -59.74 35.03 -11.52
C PRO A 309 -58.78 36.25 -11.58
N ASN A 310 -58.13 36.42 -12.74
CA ASN A 310 -57.78 37.69 -13.44
C ASN A 310 -57.02 38.87 -12.75
N PRO A 311 -56.45 39.82 -13.54
CA PRO A 311 -55.29 40.61 -13.09
C PRO A 311 -55.49 42.14 -13.14
N ALA A 312 -54.58 42.88 -12.48
CA ALA A 312 -53.79 43.98 -13.07
C ALA A 312 -52.90 44.66 -12.02
N GLU A 313 -51.61 44.85 -12.32
CA GLU A 313 -50.93 46.17 -12.31
C GLU A 313 -49.48 46.04 -12.82
N SER A 314 -48.92 47.12 -13.35
CA SER A 314 -47.55 47.17 -13.90
C SER A 314 -46.93 48.55 -13.64
N PRO A 315 -45.83 48.65 -12.86
CA PRO A 315 -45.11 49.90 -12.63
C PRO A 315 -43.67 49.91 -13.19
N ASP A 316 -43.43 50.90 -14.05
CA ASP A 316 -42.18 51.57 -14.47
C ASP A 316 -40.79 50.88 -14.46
N PRO A 317 -40.05 50.90 -15.60
CA PRO A 317 -38.67 50.41 -15.70
C PRO A 317 -37.62 51.45 -15.24
N ALA A 318 -37.69 51.92 -13.98
CA ALA A 318 -36.84 53.01 -13.48
C ALA A 318 -36.27 52.79 -12.06
N LYS A 319 -35.44 51.75 -11.87
CA LYS A 319 -34.48 51.67 -10.75
C LYS A 319 -33.29 50.76 -11.06
N THR A 320 -32.09 51.31 -11.01
CA THR A 320 -30.84 50.56 -11.04
C THR A 320 -30.68 49.69 -9.78
N SER A 321 -30.19 48.47 -9.94
CA SER A 321 -29.88 47.56 -8.83
C SER A 321 -28.63 46.73 -9.14
N ASP A 322 -27.91 46.32 -8.09
CA ASP A 322 -26.60 45.69 -8.19
C ASP A 322 -26.61 44.38 -9.01
N PRO A 323 -25.66 44.17 -9.95
CA PRO A 323 -25.51 42.92 -10.70
C PRO A 323 -24.98 41.75 -9.84
N ALA A 324 -24.90 41.92 -8.52
CA ALA A 324 -24.24 41.00 -7.58
C ALA A 324 -25.21 40.19 -6.70
N LYS A 325 -26.54 40.25 -6.93
CA LYS A 325 -27.52 39.65 -5.99
C LYS A 325 -28.75 38.94 -6.57
N THR A 326 -28.84 38.77 -7.88
CA THR A 326 -29.88 37.96 -8.54
C THR A 326 -29.29 36.66 -9.09
N PRO A 327 -29.58 35.48 -8.50
CA PRO A 327 -29.31 34.20 -9.15
C PRO A 327 -30.07 34.13 -10.48
N ASN A 328 -29.45 33.60 -11.53
CA ASN A 328 -30.13 33.47 -12.82
C ASN A 328 -31.29 32.46 -12.70
N HIS A 329 -32.35 32.66 -13.48
CA HIS A 329 -33.51 31.75 -13.46
C HIS A 329 -33.08 30.27 -13.64
N ALA A 330 -32.18 30.02 -14.58
CA ALA A 330 -31.60 28.70 -14.83
C ALA A 330 -30.90 28.06 -13.61
N GLU A 331 -30.39 28.83 -12.64
CA GLU A 331 -29.81 28.29 -11.41
C GLU A 331 -30.90 27.84 -10.42
N LYS A 332 -32.00 28.60 -10.32
CA LYS A 332 -33.20 28.17 -9.58
C LYS A 332 -33.84 26.94 -10.21
N ASP A 333 -33.95 26.94 -11.54
CA ASP A 333 -34.54 25.82 -12.28
C ASP A 333 -33.69 24.55 -12.10
N MET A 334 -32.36 24.67 -12.08
CA MET A 334 -31.44 23.57 -11.77
C MET A 334 -31.55 23.10 -10.30
N GLU A 335 -31.80 24.00 -9.34
CA GLU A 335 -32.08 23.62 -7.94
C GLU A 335 -33.42 22.87 -7.79
N VAL A 336 -34.43 23.22 -8.60
CA VAL A 336 -35.72 22.51 -8.68
C VAL A 336 -35.54 21.14 -9.34
N ILE A 337 -34.74 21.05 -10.42
CA ILE A 337 -34.38 19.77 -11.07
C ILE A 337 -33.63 18.85 -10.10
N GLN A 338 -32.66 19.35 -9.33
CA GLN A 338 -31.98 18.56 -8.29
C GLN A 338 -32.93 18.01 -7.21
N LYS A 339 -34.09 18.64 -6.98
CA LYS A 339 -35.11 18.18 -6.01
C LYS A 339 -36.12 17.17 -6.58
N ARG A 340 -36.10 16.89 -7.89
CA ARG A 340 -37.00 15.92 -8.57
C ARG A 340 -36.31 15.23 -9.76
N VAL A 341 -35.12 14.68 -9.53
CA VAL A 341 -34.51 13.72 -10.48
C VAL A 341 -35.28 12.39 -10.34
N PRO A 342 -35.91 11.84 -11.39
CA PRO A 342 -36.59 10.53 -11.32
C PRO A 342 -35.59 9.41 -11.00
N ASP A 343 -36.00 8.37 -10.28
CA ASP A 343 -35.08 7.31 -9.80
C ASP A 343 -34.30 6.62 -10.93
N GLY A 344 -34.87 6.52 -12.14
CA GLY A 344 -34.18 6.03 -13.34
C GLY A 344 -32.91 6.81 -13.74
N ILE A 345 -32.84 8.11 -13.40
CA ILE A 345 -31.65 8.97 -13.54
C ILE A 345 -30.95 9.12 -12.18
N GLY A 346 -31.70 9.22 -11.08
CA GLY A 346 -31.19 9.39 -9.73
C GLY A 346 -30.27 8.25 -9.27
N LYS A 347 -30.50 7.02 -9.76
CA LYS A 347 -29.66 5.86 -9.47
C LYS A 347 -28.29 5.86 -10.11
N VAL A 348 -28.01 6.70 -11.11
CA VAL A 348 -26.67 6.77 -11.70
C VAL A 348 -25.65 7.17 -10.63
N PHE A 349 -24.45 6.58 -10.63
CA PHE A 349 -23.44 6.67 -9.54
C PHE A 349 -23.87 6.09 -8.17
N HIS A 350 -24.99 5.36 -8.09
CA HIS A 350 -25.35 4.57 -6.90
C HIS A 350 -25.03 3.09 -7.09
N PRO A 351 -24.82 2.32 -6.01
CA PRO A 351 -24.51 0.90 -6.12
C PRO A 351 -25.72 0.16 -6.70
N ASN A 352 -25.47 -0.65 -7.73
CA ASN A 352 -26.48 -1.55 -8.31
C ASN A 352 -26.63 -2.80 -7.44
N GLU A 353 -27.46 -3.76 -7.85
CA GLU A 353 -27.72 -5.00 -7.11
C GLU A 353 -26.43 -5.72 -6.68
N LEU A 354 -25.44 -5.81 -7.59
CA LEU A 354 -24.11 -6.35 -7.29
C LEU A 354 -23.35 -5.48 -6.27
N GLY A 355 -23.36 -4.15 -6.42
CA GLY A 355 -22.74 -3.23 -5.46
C GLY A 355 -23.38 -3.28 -4.07
N GLN A 356 -24.70 -3.38 -3.99
CA GLN A 356 -25.46 -3.55 -2.74
C GLN A 356 -25.12 -4.87 -2.07
N GLY A 357 -25.01 -5.97 -2.82
CA GLY A 357 -24.53 -7.26 -2.32
C GLY A 357 -23.06 -7.22 -1.86
N ILE A 358 -22.19 -6.50 -2.56
CA ILE A 358 -20.80 -6.28 -2.11
C ILE A 358 -20.77 -5.49 -0.79
N ILE A 359 -21.60 -4.46 -0.63
CA ILE A 359 -21.75 -3.72 0.64
C ILE A 359 -22.27 -4.65 1.74
N ALA A 360 -23.30 -5.46 1.47
CA ALA A 360 -23.83 -6.45 2.41
C ALA A 360 -22.77 -7.48 2.83
N THR A 361 -21.99 -8.01 1.89
CA THR A 361 -20.83 -8.88 2.17
C THR A 361 -19.83 -8.22 3.11
N HIS A 362 -19.45 -6.96 2.87
CA HIS A 362 -18.54 -6.24 3.76
C HIS A 362 -19.18 -5.89 5.11
N ALA A 363 -20.50 -5.71 5.17
CA ALA A 363 -21.25 -5.51 6.41
C ALA A 363 -21.30 -6.78 7.27
N ILE A 364 -21.44 -7.97 6.67
CA ILE A 364 -21.31 -9.27 7.36
C ILE A 364 -19.89 -9.42 7.94
N LEU A 365 -18.85 -9.10 7.16
CA LEU A 365 -17.46 -9.14 7.61
C LEU A 365 -17.18 -8.13 8.76
N ALA A 366 -17.77 -6.93 8.68
CA ALA A 366 -17.70 -5.93 9.75
C ALA A 366 -18.44 -6.37 11.03
N LEU A 367 -19.57 -7.07 10.92
CA LEU A 367 -20.27 -7.67 12.07
C LEU A 367 -19.41 -8.72 12.76
N TYR A 368 -18.78 -9.63 12.01
CA TYR A 368 -17.86 -10.60 12.61
C TYR A 368 -16.76 -9.91 13.42
N GLN A 369 -16.15 -8.84 12.88
CA GLN A 369 -15.10 -8.07 13.57
C GLN A 369 -15.57 -7.32 14.83
N ALA A 370 -16.88 -7.13 15.03
CA ALA A 370 -17.44 -6.44 16.20
C ALA A 370 -18.09 -7.39 17.23
N LEU A 371 -18.56 -8.56 16.77
CA LEU A 371 -19.10 -9.64 17.60
C LEU A 371 -17.97 -10.51 18.16
N GLU A 372 -17.10 -10.98 17.27
CA GLU A 372 -15.82 -11.59 17.60
C GLU A 372 -14.69 -10.62 17.21
N PRO A 373 -14.41 -9.56 18.00
CA PRO A 373 -13.20 -8.78 17.83
C PRO A 373 -12.03 -9.77 17.82
N PRO A 374 -11.31 -9.91 16.69
CA PRO A 374 -10.62 -11.14 16.36
C PRO A 374 -9.65 -11.46 17.47
N LYS A 375 -9.77 -12.64 18.09
CA LYS A 375 -8.86 -13.10 19.15
C LYS A 375 -7.45 -12.78 18.70
N VAL A 376 -6.82 -11.81 19.36
CA VAL A 376 -5.57 -11.23 18.87
C VAL A 376 -4.45 -12.23 19.14
N CYS A 377 -4.37 -13.23 18.26
CA CYS A 377 -3.10 -13.65 17.69
C CYS A 377 -2.36 -12.36 17.40
N LYS A 378 -1.40 -12.04 18.28
CA LYS A 378 -0.53 -10.88 18.11
C LYS A 378 0.31 -11.14 16.88
N MET A 379 -0.27 -10.87 15.71
CA MET A 379 0.45 -10.74 14.45
C MET A 379 1.51 -9.71 14.76
N LYS A 380 2.76 -10.17 14.93
CA LYS A 380 3.88 -9.32 15.28
C LYS A 380 3.86 -8.20 14.25
N THR A 381 3.64 -6.97 14.72
CA THR A 381 3.72 -5.79 13.86
C THR A 381 5.04 -5.90 13.10
N PRO A 382 5.05 -5.75 11.76
CA PRO A 382 6.27 -5.85 10.98
C PRO A 382 7.34 -4.98 11.64
N LYS A 383 8.35 -5.61 12.21
CA LYS A 383 9.47 -4.90 12.82
C LYS A 383 10.47 -4.64 11.71
N PRO A 384 10.92 -3.39 11.52
CA PRO A 384 12.01 -3.14 10.61
C PRO A 384 13.30 -3.74 11.15
N THR A 385 14.12 -4.23 10.23
CA THR A 385 15.46 -4.78 10.48
C THR A 385 16.46 -3.88 9.76
N CYS A 386 17.39 -3.30 10.49
CA CYS A 386 18.31 -2.28 9.96
C CYS A 386 19.72 -2.49 10.49
N ASN A 387 20.71 -2.00 9.76
CA ASN A 387 22.09 -2.09 10.19
C ASN A 387 22.39 -1.01 11.25
N MET A 388 22.13 -1.34 12.51
CA MET A 388 22.31 -0.43 13.66
C MET A 388 23.78 -0.08 13.92
N ASP A 389 24.72 -0.91 13.44
CA ASP A 389 26.17 -0.68 13.53
C ASP A 389 26.66 0.31 12.45
N TRP A 390 25.79 0.69 11.51
CA TRP A 390 26.10 1.51 10.34
C TRP A 390 25.13 2.69 10.24
N ALA A 391 25.38 3.72 11.05
CA ALA A 391 24.60 4.95 11.11
C ALA A 391 25.01 5.96 10.02
N SER A 392 24.06 6.79 9.56
CA SER A 392 24.33 7.99 8.73
C SER A 392 24.19 9.27 9.56
N GLU A 393 24.53 10.42 8.98
CA GLU A 393 24.13 11.73 9.51
C GLU A 393 22.78 12.23 8.94
N LEU A 394 22.13 11.50 8.02
CA LEU A 394 20.85 11.90 7.41
C LEU A 394 19.71 11.89 8.46
N PRO A 395 19.03 13.02 8.73
CA PRO A 395 17.97 13.07 9.74
C PRO A 395 16.68 12.36 9.30
N PHE A 396 16.01 11.66 10.23
CA PHE A 396 14.79 10.89 9.90
C PHE A 396 13.65 11.75 9.33
N ASN A 397 13.56 13.02 9.75
CA ASN A 397 12.53 13.97 9.31
C ASN A 397 12.83 14.63 7.95
N VAL A 398 14.01 14.38 7.37
CA VAL A 398 14.29 14.60 5.95
C VAL A 398 13.84 13.37 5.17
N PHE A 399 14.34 12.18 5.56
CA PHE A 399 13.98 10.90 4.94
C PHE A 399 12.46 10.68 4.80
N ASP A 400 11.68 11.00 5.83
CA ASP A 400 10.22 10.77 5.89
C ASP A 400 9.42 11.51 4.78
N LYS A 401 10.02 12.51 4.12
CA LYS A 401 9.40 13.26 3.03
C LYS A 401 9.62 12.64 1.65
N THR A 402 10.62 11.77 1.51
CA THR A 402 11.20 11.40 0.20
C THR A 402 10.48 10.23 -0.48
N TYR A 403 9.93 9.27 0.28
CA TYR A 403 9.33 8.06 -0.26
C TYR A 403 7.96 8.26 -0.95
N ALA A 404 7.41 9.47 -0.95
CA ALA A 404 6.09 9.76 -1.52
C ALA A 404 5.97 9.40 -3.01
N ASN A 405 7.06 9.49 -3.79
CA ASN A 405 7.08 9.13 -5.20
C ASN A 405 7.38 7.63 -5.43
N PHE A 406 8.19 7.00 -4.57
CA PHE A 406 8.40 5.56 -4.57
C PHE A 406 7.10 4.80 -4.24
N CYS A 407 6.39 5.18 -3.18
CA CYS A 407 5.16 4.49 -2.79
C CYS A 407 4.08 4.54 -3.88
N LYS A 408 3.92 5.66 -4.59
CA LYS A 408 2.99 5.73 -5.74
C LYS A 408 3.31 4.72 -6.85
N ARG A 409 4.60 4.38 -7.04
CA ARG A 409 5.03 3.40 -8.05
C ARG A 409 4.80 1.97 -7.57
N VAL A 410 5.07 1.67 -6.30
CA VAL A 410 4.72 0.36 -5.72
C VAL A 410 3.20 0.15 -5.69
N GLU A 411 2.44 1.18 -5.32
CA GLU A 411 0.96 1.20 -5.35
C GLU A 411 0.36 0.99 -6.76
N ALA A 412 1.19 1.07 -7.83
CA ALA A 412 0.79 0.86 -9.22
C ALA A 412 1.40 -0.39 -9.90
N MET A 413 2.45 -0.99 -9.34
CA MET A 413 3.21 -2.12 -9.90
C MET A 413 3.67 -3.08 -8.79
N ASP A 414 2.76 -3.38 -7.87
CA ASP A 414 2.98 -4.13 -6.62
C ASP A 414 3.51 -5.56 -6.80
N HIS A 415 3.33 -6.15 -7.98
CA HIS A 415 3.72 -7.50 -8.36
C HIS A 415 5.11 -7.57 -9.03
N LEU A 416 5.75 -6.44 -9.31
CA LEU A 416 7.10 -6.38 -9.90
C LEU A 416 8.14 -5.91 -8.87
N PRO A 417 9.39 -6.40 -8.92
CA PRO A 417 10.50 -5.74 -8.23
C PRO A 417 10.70 -4.33 -8.77
N LEU A 418 10.95 -3.36 -7.88
CA LEU A 418 11.16 -1.96 -8.24
C LEU A 418 12.34 -1.39 -7.45
N GLU A 419 13.18 -0.59 -8.10
CA GLU A 419 14.15 0.29 -7.44
C GLU A 419 13.88 1.75 -7.85
N LEU A 420 14.06 2.70 -6.92
CA LEU A 420 14.01 4.13 -7.20
C LEU A 420 15.07 4.88 -6.39
N LYS A 421 16.03 5.52 -7.07
CA LYS A 421 16.97 6.47 -6.48
C LYS A 421 16.32 7.86 -6.46
N VAL A 422 16.14 8.43 -5.27
CA VAL A 422 15.66 9.81 -5.05
C VAL A 422 16.70 10.64 -4.32
N ASN A 423 16.65 11.96 -4.51
CA ASN A 423 17.44 12.91 -3.72
C ASN A 423 16.76 13.16 -2.36
N SER A 424 17.47 13.83 -1.45
CA SER A 424 16.97 14.17 -0.10
C SER A 424 15.74 15.09 -0.07
N ASP A 425 15.42 15.78 -1.16
CA ASP A 425 14.19 16.57 -1.35
C ASP A 425 12.98 15.73 -1.82
N GLY A 426 13.21 14.48 -2.26
CA GLY A 426 12.18 13.58 -2.84
C GLY A 426 12.03 13.65 -4.36
N SER A 427 12.88 14.41 -5.06
CA SER A 427 13.00 14.38 -6.53
C SER A 427 13.70 13.10 -7.01
N ASN A 428 13.45 12.65 -8.25
CA ASN A 428 14.07 11.42 -8.76
C ASN A 428 15.49 11.72 -9.27
N ALA A 429 16.49 11.00 -8.77
CA ALA A 429 17.90 11.21 -9.13
C ALA A 429 18.30 10.58 -10.47
N SER A 430 17.46 9.70 -11.03
CA SER A 430 17.71 8.96 -12.28
C SER A 430 16.39 8.45 -12.88
N PRO A 431 16.35 8.11 -14.18
CA PRO A 431 15.23 7.36 -14.76
C PRO A 431 15.09 5.99 -14.08
N VAL A 432 13.86 5.47 -14.03
CA VAL A 432 13.54 4.21 -13.33
C VAL A 432 14.17 3.02 -14.07
N ILE A 433 15.02 2.27 -13.37
CA ILE A 433 15.61 1.02 -13.86
C ILE A 433 14.76 -0.14 -13.34
N VAL A 434 14.24 -0.97 -14.25
CA VAL A 434 13.71 -2.30 -13.88
C VAL A 434 14.92 -3.22 -13.71
N VAL A 435 15.31 -3.46 -12.46
CA VAL A 435 16.58 -4.13 -12.14
C VAL A 435 16.53 -5.60 -12.56
N GLN A 436 17.40 -5.98 -13.49
CA GLN A 436 17.88 -7.35 -13.63
C GLN A 436 19.13 -7.54 -12.75
N ASP A 437 19.31 -8.76 -12.24
CA ASP A 437 20.20 -9.14 -11.13
C ASP A 437 21.66 -8.61 -11.23
N PRO A 438 22.11 -7.73 -10.31
CA PRO A 438 23.45 -7.16 -10.32
C PRO A 438 24.36 -7.67 -9.19
N SER A 439 25.39 -8.44 -9.52
CA SER A 439 26.45 -8.83 -8.58
C SER A 439 27.86 -8.48 -9.10
N ASN A 440 28.45 -7.33 -8.71
CA ASN A 440 29.92 -7.09 -8.58
C ASN A 440 30.38 -5.63 -8.26
N TYR A 441 31.04 -5.41 -7.09
CA TYR A 441 32.30 -4.63 -6.89
C TYR A 441 32.39 -3.09 -7.32
N PRO A 442 33.54 -2.34 -7.27
CA PRO A 442 34.15 -1.79 -6.01
C PRO A 442 34.81 -0.34 -5.96
N TRP A 443 34.66 0.35 -4.81
CA TRP A 443 35.66 1.14 -4.01
C TRP A 443 36.04 2.65 -4.31
N TRP A 444 36.78 3.33 -3.39
CA TRP A 444 36.80 4.82 -3.15
C TRP A 444 38.10 5.43 -2.51
N PRO A 445 38.42 6.74 -2.73
CA PRO A 445 39.08 7.69 -1.78
C PRO A 445 38.49 9.16 -1.76
N LEU A 446 38.70 10.13 -0.83
CA LEU A 446 38.95 10.24 0.64
C LEU A 446 38.96 11.73 1.17
N PHE A 447 38.76 11.99 2.48
CA PHE A 447 38.89 13.26 3.30
C PHE A 447 37.80 14.38 3.14
N GLY A 448 37.39 15.22 4.13
CA GLY A 448 37.85 15.53 5.52
C GLY A 448 36.76 16.20 6.45
N PHE A 449 37.12 16.83 7.60
CA PHE A 449 36.25 16.92 8.84
C PHE A 449 35.46 18.22 9.24
N GLN A 450 34.26 18.01 9.82
CA GLN A 450 33.58 18.66 10.99
C GLN A 450 33.11 20.16 11.06
N LYS A 451 31.79 20.39 11.29
CA LYS A 451 31.15 20.78 12.60
C LYS A 451 29.62 20.95 12.54
N ARG A 452 28.91 20.94 13.69
CA ARG A 452 27.43 20.87 13.83
C ARG A 452 26.69 22.21 13.97
N THR A 453 25.49 22.32 13.36
CA THR A 453 24.22 23.07 13.71
C THR A 453 23.44 23.37 12.41
N PRO A 454 22.14 23.81 12.40
CA PRO A 454 21.07 23.81 13.41
C PRO A 454 19.95 22.80 12.95
N PRO A 455 18.61 23.04 12.93
CA PRO A 455 17.67 22.04 12.38
C PRO A 455 17.76 21.93 10.84
N PRO A 456 17.52 20.75 10.25
CA PRO A 456 17.91 20.46 8.86
C PRO A 456 17.04 21.16 7.81
N ASN A 457 17.69 21.99 7.00
CA ASN A 457 17.23 22.35 5.66
C ASN A 457 17.50 21.17 4.70
N PRO A 458 16.53 20.65 3.93
CA PRO A 458 16.78 19.58 2.96
C PRO A 458 17.92 19.89 1.97
N ALA A 459 18.04 21.15 1.52
CA ALA A 459 19.09 21.61 0.61
C ALA A 459 20.52 21.64 1.21
N ALA A 460 20.71 21.07 2.40
CA ALA A 460 22.03 20.77 2.96
C ALA A 460 22.48 19.31 2.71
N PHE A 461 21.68 18.53 1.97
CA PHE A 461 21.90 17.11 1.70
C PHE A 461 21.61 16.76 0.23
N ASP A 462 21.77 17.71 -0.71
CA ASP A 462 21.40 17.52 -2.13
C ASP A 462 22.25 16.46 -2.86
N ASP A 463 23.39 16.07 -2.26
CA ASP A 463 24.27 14.98 -2.67
C ASP A 463 23.94 13.63 -2.00
N VAL A 464 23.04 13.61 -1.01
CA VAL A 464 22.56 12.38 -0.37
C VAL A 464 21.39 11.82 -1.16
N HIS A 465 21.57 10.59 -1.61
CA HIS A 465 20.59 9.83 -2.36
C HIS A 465 20.01 8.71 -1.51
N ILE A 466 18.71 8.46 -1.66
CA ILE A 466 18.00 7.36 -1.02
C ILE A 466 17.55 6.40 -2.12
N ILE A 467 18.05 5.17 -2.05
CA ILE A 467 17.68 4.08 -2.95
C ILE A 467 16.58 3.28 -2.25
N PHE A 468 15.35 3.36 -2.73
CA PHE A 468 14.23 2.56 -2.24
C PHE A 468 14.04 1.31 -3.10
N GLU A 469 13.86 0.14 -2.48
CA GLU A 469 13.56 -1.12 -3.18
C GLU A 469 12.22 -1.71 -2.71
N TRP A 470 11.50 -2.34 -3.64
CA TRP A 470 10.35 -3.19 -3.36
C TRP A 470 10.60 -4.60 -3.91
N LEU A 471 10.40 -5.61 -3.06
CA LEU A 471 10.60 -7.02 -3.37
C LEU A 471 9.30 -7.80 -3.09
N PRO A 472 8.45 -8.06 -4.10
CA PRO A 472 7.13 -8.67 -3.92
C PRO A 472 7.17 -10.15 -3.51
N ARG A 473 6.10 -10.62 -2.85
CA ARG A 473 5.91 -12.01 -2.39
C ARG A 473 4.42 -12.41 -2.44
N PRO A 474 4.09 -13.67 -2.78
CA PRO A 474 2.71 -14.14 -2.94
C PRO A 474 2.02 -14.40 -1.57
N ARG A 475 1.71 -13.33 -0.84
CA ARG A 475 1.05 -13.32 0.49
C ARG A 475 0.25 -12.02 0.65
N PRO A 476 -0.76 -11.93 1.54
CA PRO A 476 -1.49 -10.68 1.79
C PRO A 476 -0.63 -9.62 2.50
N CYS A 477 -0.86 -8.35 2.15
CA CYS A 477 -0.18 -7.21 2.78
C CYS A 477 -0.70 -6.96 4.21
N LYS A 478 0.22 -6.76 5.14
CA LYS A 478 -0.06 -6.37 6.54
C LYS A 478 0.02 -4.85 6.77
N MET A 479 0.59 -4.10 5.82
CA MET A 479 0.88 -2.68 5.92
C MET A 479 1.14 -2.07 4.54
N SER A 480 0.73 -0.81 4.32
CA SER A 480 0.99 -0.04 3.09
C SER A 480 2.42 0.51 3.04
N CYS A 481 2.90 0.91 1.85
CA CYS A 481 4.24 1.47 1.67
C CYS A 481 4.53 2.65 2.60
N LYS A 482 3.64 3.64 2.64
CA LYS A 482 3.79 4.85 3.47
C LYS A 482 3.88 4.49 4.96
N ASN A 483 2.98 3.61 5.44
CA ASN A 483 2.99 3.16 6.82
C ASN A 483 4.24 2.32 7.14
N ALA A 484 4.76 1.55 6.18
CA ALA A 484 5.96 0.72 6.37
C ALA A 484 7.24 1.56 6.47
N LEU A 485 7.39 2.56 5.61
CA LEU A 485 8.54 3.47 5.63
C LEU A 485 8.47 4.49 6.79
N SER A 486 7.26 4.91 7.18
CA SER A 486 7.04 5.67 8.43
C SER A 486 7.27 4.81 9.68
N THR A 487 6.97 3.50 9.64
CA THR A 487 7.34 2.55 10.72
C THR A 487 8.86 2.38 10.79
N ILE A 488 9.58 2.47 9.68
CA ILE A 488 11.05 2.52 9.66
C ILE A 488 11.56 3.80 10.35
N THR A 489 11.07 5.00 9.99
CA THR A 489 11.52 6.27 10.61
C THR A 489 11.17 6.37 12.10
N ALA A 490 10.03 5.83 12.52
CA ALA A 490 9.59 5.78 13.92
C ALA A 490 10.23 4.65 14.78
N SER A 491 11.16 3.88 14.21
CA SER A 491 11.84 2.77 14.89
C SER A 491 13.31 3.13 15.21
N PRO A 492 14.10 2.24 15.86
CA PRO A 492 15.53 2.46 16.03
C PRO A 492 16.26 2.85 14.73
N CYS A 493 15.79 2.38 13.58
CA CYS A 493 16.32 2.70 12.25
C CYS A 493 16.29 4.19 11.88
N GLY A 494 15.39 4.99 12.47
CA GLY A 494 15.37 6.46 12.35
C GLY A 494 15.68 7.17 13.67
N GLN A 495 16.13 6.42 14.68
CA GLN A 495 16.56 6.91 15.98
C GLN A 495 18.00 6.46 16.26
N THR A 496 18.83 6.41 15.22
CA THR A 496 20.24 5.99 15.28
C THR A 496 21.16 7.20 15.50
N GLY A 497 22.46 6.95 15.71
CA GLY A 497 23.48 7.97 15.91
C GLY A 497 23.55 8.51 17.34
N GLY A 498 24.61 9.27 17.65
CA GLY A 498 24.88 9.80 19.01
C GLY A 498 23.90 10.86 19.52
N GLN A 499 22.84 11.18 18.75
CA GLN A 499 21.73 12.04 19.15
C GLN A 499 20.35 11.38 18.90
N MET A 500 20.32 10.09 18.54
CA MET A 500 19.11 9.28 18.28
C MET A 500 18.10 9.93 17.33
N ASN A 501 18.60 10.57 16.26
CA ASN A 501 17.79 11.36 15.33
C ASN A 501 18.19 11.18 13.85
N THR A 502 19.12 10.27 13.55
CA THR A 502 19.55 9.97 12.18
C THR A 502 19.16 8.56 11.75
N MET A 503 19.15 8.35 10.43
CA MET A 503 18.85 7.07 9.82
C MET A 503 20.05 6.11 9.92
N ALA A 504 19.78 4.81 10.11
CA ALA A 504 20.72 3.77 9.71
C ALA A 504 20.97 3.85 8.19
N VAL A 505 22.14 3.44 7.70
CA VAL A 505 22.48 3.52 6.26
C VAL A 505 21.66 2.54 5.41
N SER A 506 21.09 1.51 6.02
CA SER A 506 20.15 0.60 5.35
C SER A 506 19.17 -0.05 6.30
N GLY A 507 17.99 -0.38 5.79
CA GLY A 507 16.96 -1.08 6.53
C GLY A 507 15.85 -1.65 5.67
N GLU A 508 15.16 -2.67 6.19
CA GLU A 508 14.09 -3.38 5.51
C GLU A 508 12.91 -3.68 6.44
N ILE A 509 11.72 -3.92 5.86
CA ILE A 509 10.52 -4.29 6.59
C ILE A 509 9.63 -5.26 5.79
N ASP A 510 9.42 -6.46 6.33
CA ASP A 510 8.61 -7.54 5.73
C ASP A 510 7.12 -7.34 6.05
N VAL A 511 6.37 -6.81 5.08
CA VAL A 511 4.93 -6.55 5.20
C VAL A 511 4.07 -7.76 4.82
N GLY A 512 4.64 -8.96 4.69
CA GLY A 512 3.96 -10.16 4.23
C GLY A 512 3.97 -10.30 2.70
N CYS A 513 3.28 -9.39 2.00
CA CYS A 513 3.20 -9.32 0.53
C CYS A 513 4.49 -8.91 -0.18
N GLY A 514 5.55 -8.64 0.58
CA GLY A 514 6.84 -8.23 0.07
C GLY A 514 7.68 -7.56 1.14
N VAL A 515 8.84 -7.08 0.73
CA VAL A 515 9.78 -6.35 1.58
C VAL A 515 10.01 -4.98 0.97
N TYR A 516 9.76 -3.93 1.76
CA TYR A 516 10.28 -2.60 1.46
C TYR A 516 11.70 -2.51 2.02
N ARG A 517 12.63 -1.98 1.23
CA ARG A 517 14.00 -1.67 1.68
C ARG A 517 14.37 -0.24 1.36
N TYR A 518 15.37 0.27 2.07
CA TYR A 518 16.12 1.44 1.65
C TYR A 518 17.62 1.25 1.87
N ARG A 519 18.42 1.93 1.05
CA ARG A 519 19.85 2.18 1.23
C ARG A 519 20.12 3.67 1.06
N LEU A 520 21.08 4.21 1.81
CA LEU A 520 21.62 5.55 1.62
C LEU A 520 22.92 5.48 0.82
N ASP A 521 23.13 6.48 -0.04
CA ASP A 521 24.29 6.66 -0.91
C ASP A 521 24.65 8.16 -0.94
N GLY A 522 25.94 8.52 -0.97
CA GLY A 522 26.37 9.92 -0.84
C GLY A 522 27.78 10.12 -0.26
N PRO A 523 28.11 11.35 0.17
CA PRO A 523 29.41 11.70 0.76
C PRO A 523 29.74 10.87 2.01
N LYS A 524 31.02 10.52 2.23
CA LYS A 524 31.43 9.61 3.32
C LYS A 524 31.36 10.18 4.74
N ASP A 525 31.30 11.49 4.85
CA ASP A 525 31.00 12.24 6.06
C ASP A 525 29.52 12.13 6.46
N VAL A 526 28.61 11.93 5.50
CA VAL A 526 27.16 11.78 5.75
C VAL A 526 26.71 10.30 5.72
N VAL A 527 27.27 9.51 4.80
CA VAL A 527 27.02 8.08 4.60
C VAL A 527 28.37 7.35 4.71
N PRO A 528 28.80 6.95 5.92
CA PRO A 528 30.09 6.30 6.12
C PRO A 528 30.19 4.98 5.34
N PRO A 529 31.40 4.47 5.06
CA PRO A 529 31.55 3.16 4.43
C PRO A 529 31.08 2.04 5.38
N PRO A 530 30.74 0.84 4.86
CA PRO A 530 30.35 -0.27 5.70
C PRO A 530 31.45 -0.60 6.73
N PRO A 531 31.10 -0.93 7.99
CA PRO A 531 32.07 -1.50 8.92
C PRO A 531 32.62 -2.81 8.33
N GLU A 532 33.93 -3.00 8.45
CA GLU A 532 34.63 -4.17 7.91
C GLU A 532 34.17 -5.43 8.66
N LYS A 533 33.31 -6.24 8.03
CA LYS A 533 32.80 -7.47 8.64
C LYS A 533 33.94 -8.43 8.95
N GLU A 534 33.99 -8.91 10.18
CA GLU A 534 34.80 -10.07 10.52
C GLU A 534 34.33 -11.29 9.71
N PRO A 535 35.23 -12.08 9.10
CA PRO A 535 34.83 -13.24 8.31
C PRO A 535 34.35 -14.39 9.20
N ASP A 536 33.39 -15.16 8.68
CA ASP A 536 32.91 -16.38 9.32
C ASP A 536 34.06 -17.38 9.57
N PRO A 537 34.10 -18.07 10.73
CA PRO A 537 35.19 -18.99 11.07
C PRO A 537 35.37 -20.12 10.04
N ILE A 538 36.54 -20.15 9.38
CA ILE A 538 36.85 -21.09 8.30
C ILE A 538 37.24 -22.46 8.86
N LYS A 539 36.65 -23.53 8.32
CA LYS A 539 36.99 -24.92 8.67
C LYS A 539 38.38 -25.30 8.08
N PRO A 540 39.23 -26.05 8.80
CA PRO A 540 40.53 -26.50 8.28
C PRO A 540 40.41 -27.59 7.19
N GLU A 541 40.02 -27.18 5.99
CA GLU A 541 39.94 -28.02 4.80
C GLU A 541 40.93 -27.53 3.73
N LEU A 542 41.47 -28.46 2.94
CA LEU A 542 42.48 -28.17 1.93
C LEU A 542 41.84 -27.53 0.69
N SER A 543 42.36 -26.37 0.29
CA SER A 543 41.91 -25.63 -0.88
C SER A 543 42.31 -26.32 -2.20
N LYS A 544 41.74 -25.84 -3.30
CA LYS A 544 42.36 -25.99 -4.62
C LYS A 544 43.69 -25.23 -4.64
N ILE A 545 44.63 -25.67 -5.47
CA ILE A 545 45.91 -24.99 -5.68
C ILE A 545 45.69 -23.60 -6.30
N HIS A 546 46.52 -22.64 -5.91
CA HIS A 546 46.64 -21.34 -6.55
C HIS A 546 48.04 -21.21 -7.16
N CYS A 547 48.13 -21.16 -8.49
CA CYS A 547 49.41 -21.02 -9.19
C CYS A 547 49.72 -19.55 -9.48
N TYR A 548 50.96 -19.13 -9.21
CA TYR A 548 51.44 -17.79 -9.56
C TYR A 548 51.66 -17.66 -11.07
N LYS A 549 51.77 -16.42 -11.56
CA LYS A 549 52.17 -16.13 -12.94
C LYS A 549 53.68 -16.36 -13.12
N THR A 550 54.10 -16.78 -14.31
CA THR A 550 55.49 -17.14 -14.69
C THR A 550 56.58 -16.09 -14.43
N ASN A 551 56.23 -14.85 -14.09
CA ASN A 551 57.17 -13.80 -13.71
C ASN A 551 56.65 -12.95 -12.53
N GLU A 552 55.78 -13.51 -11.66
CA GLU A 552 55.09 -12.76 -10.60
C GLU A 552 56.03 -12.08 -9.60
N PHE A 553 57.18 -12.73 -9.32
CA PHE A 553 58.23 -12.21 -8.46
C PHE A 553 59.46 -11.70 -9.25
N GLY A 554 59.33 -11.51 -10.56
CA GLY A 554 60.43 -11.27 -11.49
C GLY A 554 60.93 -12.54 -12.17
N LYS A 555 61.99 -12.41 -12.98
CA LYS A 555 62.55 -13.48 -13.79
C LYS A 555 63.53 -14.35 -12.99
N HIS A 556 63.26 -15.65 -12.90
CA HIS A 556 64.15 -16.68 -12.35
C HIS A 556 64.64 -17.64 -13.45
N ASP A 557 65.53 -18.60 -13.13
CA ASP A 557 65.76 -19.76 -14.01
C ASP A 557 64.75 -20.87 -13.69
N ASP A 558 64.65 -21.92 -14.53
CA ASP A 558 63.76 -23.05 -14.27
C ASP A 558 64.08 -23.77 -12.94
N VAL A 559 63.06 -24.03 -12.13
CA VAL A 559 63.19 -24.77 -10.86
C VAL A 559 63.55 -26.23 -11.11
N ASN A 560 64.64 -26.67 -10.49
CA ASN A 560 65.17 -28.00 -10.67
C ASN A 560 64.40 -29.05 -9.81
N PRO A 561 63.80 -30.10 -10.41
CA PRO A 561 62.97 -31.06 -9.67
C PRO A 561 63.69 -31.82 -8.55
N LEU A 562 65.01 -31.99 -8.66
CA LEU A 562 65.81 -32.71 -7.66
C LEU A 562 66.05 -31.82 -6.43
N TRP A 563 66.46 -30.56 -6.64
CA TRP A 563 66.65 -29.59 -5.55
C TRP A 563 65.33 -29.29 -4.83
N GLN A 564 64.23 -29.14 -5.57
CA GLN A 564 62.89 -28.99 -4.97
C GLN A 564 62.57 -30.14 -3.99
N ARG A 565 62.80 -31.40 -4.39
CA ARG A 565 62.57 -32.56 -3.52
C ARG A 565 63.50 -32.58 -2.30
N MET A 566 64.73 -32.08 -2.41
CA MET A 566 65.68 -32.05 -1.29
C MET A 566 65.41 -30.92 -0.30
N PHE A 567 64.86 -29.77 -0.74
CA PHE A 567 64.61 -28.61 0.12
C PHE A 567 63.27 -28.65 0.88
N ILE A 568 62.28 -29.39 0.40
CA ILE A 568 60.95 -29.50 1.05
C ILE A 568 61.01 -30.06 2.48
N SER A 569 61.81 -31.10 2.73
CA SER A 569 61.93 -31.69 4.08
C SER A 569 62.61 -30.72 5.08
N PRO A 570 63.72 -30.04 4.74
CA PRO A 570 64.22 -28.88 5.46
C PRO A 570 63.17 -27.78 5.70
N ALA A 571 62.41 -27.37 4.69
CA ALA A 571 61.38 -26.32 4.82
C ALA A 571 60.27 -26.69 5.82
N CYS A 572 59.83 -27.95 5.82
CA CYS A 572 58.82 -28.44 6.76
C CYS A 572 59.38 -28.83 8.15
N LYS A 573 60.71 -28.92 8.33
CA LYS A 573 61.31 -29.33 9.62
C LYS A 573 60.96 -28.40 10.78
N PRO A 574 60.96 -27.06 10.66
CA PRO A 574 60.61 -26.15 11.76
C PRO A 574 59.12 -26.16 12.16
N ALA A 575 58.26 -26.83 11.38
CA ALA A 575 56.83 -27.01 11.65
C ALA A 575 56.53 -28.28 12.48
N LYS A 576 57.43 -29.28 12.48
CA LYS A 576 57.22 -30.57 13.16
C LYS A 576 57.04 -30.38 14.67
N GLY A 577 55.84 -30.69 15.18
CA GLY A 577 55.52 -30.64 16.61
C GLY A 577 55.21 -29.24 17.15
N LYS A 578 54.85 -28.27 16.29
CA LYS A 578 54.33 -26.96 16.68
C LYS A 578 52.82 -26.86 16.47
N THR A 579 52.24 -25.78 16.97
CA THR A 579 50.97 -25.22 16.49
C THR A 579 51.19 -23.79 15.97
N MET A 580 50.21 -23.27 15.23
CA MET A 580 50.14 -21.89 14.75
C MET A 580 48.69 -21.37 14.86
N ARG A 581 48.55 -20.08 15.15
CA ARG A 581 47.28 -19.33 15.29
C ARG A 581 47.44 -17.91 14.73
N GLU A 582 46.37 -17.11 14.81
CA GLU A 582 46.40 -15.71 14.39
C GLU A 582 47.41 -14.88 15.21
N GLY A 583 48.30 -14.18 14.51
CA GLY A 583 49.33 -13.32 15.11
C GLY A 583 50.69 -13.98 15.37
N ASP A 584 50.85 -15.29 15.15
CA ASP A 584 52.15 -15.95 15.23
C ASP A 584 53.00 -15.66 13.97
N ASP A 585 54.33 -15.61 14.12
CA ASP A 585 55.29 -15.37 13.03
C ASP A 585 55.26 -16.48 11.94
N PRO A 586 55.49 -16.13 10.65
CA PRO A 586 55.52 -17.10 9.56
C PRO A 586 56.74 -18.03 9.64
N ILE A 587 56.55 -19.31 9.34
CA ILE A 587 57.63 -20.28 9.18
C ILE A 587 58.20 -20.14 7.77
N VAL A 588 59.26 -19.35 7.63
CA VAL A 588 59.96 -19.09 6.36
C VAL A 588 61.22 -19.96 6.23
N TYR A 589 61.46 -20.48 5.02
CA TYR A 589 62.72 -21.12 4.61
C TYR A 589 63.12 -20.61 3.23
N ASP A 590 64.14 -19.75 3.18
CA ASP A 590 64.81 -19.26 1.96
C ASP A 590 66.13 -20.03 1.79
N THR A 591 66.39 -20.56 0.59
CA THR A 591 67.63 -21.26 0.27
C THR A 591 67.97 -21.15 -1.22
N THR A 592 69.24 -21.31 -1.60
CA THR A 592 69.68 -21.23 -3.01
C THR A 592 70.17 -22.57 -3.52
N GLY A 593 69.65 -22.99 -4.67
CA GLY A 593 70.04 -24.22 -5.37
C GLY A 593 70.30 -24.00 -6.85
N LYS A 594 70.48 -25.09 -7.61
CA LYS A 594 70.53 -25.00 -9.08
C LYS A 594 69.15 -24.56 -9.59
N GLY A 595 69.09 -23.43 -10.29
CA GLY A 595 67.84 -22.74 -10.68
C GLY A 595 67.65 -21.36 -10.03
N GLY A 596 68.35 -21.06 -8.93
CA GLY A 596 68.24 -19.79 -8.20
C GLY A 596 67.78 -19.97 -6.74
N PRO A 597 67.26 -18.91 -6.10
CA PRO A 597 66.66 -18.98 -4.77
C PRO A 597 65.25 -19.61 -4.77
N TYR A 598 64.99 -20.39 -3.72
CA TYR A 598 63.78 -21.16 -3.45
C TYR A 598 63.17 -20.63 -2.15
N TYR A 599 61.96 -20.08 -2.22
CA TYR A 599 61.26 -19.52 -1.07
C TYR A 599 60.10 -20.42 -0.67
N TYR A 600 60.08 -20.83 0.60
CA TYR A 600 58.98 -21.59 1.21
C TYR A 600 58.46 -20.81 2.42
N GLU A 601 57.14 -20.69 2.56
CA GLU A 601 56.50 -20.05 3.70
C GLU A 601 55.27 -20.83 4.16
N ILE A 602 55.13 -20.99 5.48
CA ILE A 602 53.87 -21.38 6.14
C ILE A 602 53.43 -20.21 7.01
N LYS A 603 52.28 -19.60 6.72
CA LYS A 603 51.77 -18.43 7.47
C LYS A 603 50.29 -18.54 7.83
N TRP A 604 49.90 -17.93 8.94
CA TRP A 604 48.49 -17.68 9.22
C TRP A 604 48.00 -16.48 8.40
N LYS A 605 46.86 -16.62 7.74
CA LYS A 605 46.27 -15.57 6.90
C LYS A 605 45.72 -14.44 7.78
N HIS A 606 46.12 -13.19 7.51
CA HIS A 606 45.69 -12.02 8.26
C HIS A 606 44.16 -11.88 8.30
N LYS A 607 43.59 -11.56 9.48
CA LYS A 607 42.14 -11.50 9.77
C LYS A 607 41.39 -12.82 9.56
N CYS A 608 42.07 -13.95 9.41
CA CYS A 608 41.43 -15.24 9.19
C CYS A 608 41.07 -15.90 10.53
N LYS A 609 39.77 -15.92 10.83
CA LYS A 609 39.22 -16.70 11.94
C LYS A 609 39.01 -18.15 11.49
N SER A 610 39.37 -19.11 12.33
CA SER A 610 39.12 -20.54 12.07
C SER A 610 38.15 -21.14 13.08
N THR A 611 37.48 -22.24 12.71
CA THR A 611 36.65 -23.03 13.64
C THR A 611 37.45 -23.72 14.74
N VAL A 612 38.78 -23.75 14.65
CA VAL A 612 39.71 -24.23 15.68
C VAL A 612 40.64 -23.10 16.13
N LYS A 613 41.13 -23.16 17.37
CA LYS A 613 41.95 -22.09 17.97
C LYS A 613 43.38 -22.01 17.44
N GLU A 614 43.91 -23.14 16.96
CA GLU A 614 45.27 -23.31 16.45
C GLU A 614 45.31 -24.53 15.52
N LEU A 615 46.36 -24.63 14.69
CA LEU A 615 46.58 -25.70 13.71
C LEU A 615 48.02 -26.25 13.78
N ASP A 616 48.21 -27.54 13.53
CA ASP A 616 49.53 -28.16 13.32
C ASP A 616 50.02 -27.77 11.90
N PRO A 617 51.06 -26.92 11.74
CA PRO A 617 51.55 -26.51 10.42
C PRO A 617 52.26 -27.64 9.66
N TYR A 618 52.48 -28.80 10.28
CA TYR A 618 52.97 -30.00 9.61
C TYR A 618 51.83 -30.94 9.17
N HIS A 619 50.76 -31.10 9.96
CA HIS A 619 49.52 -31.83 9.61
C HIS A 619 48.26 -30.94 9.73
N PRO A 620 48.00 -30.03 8.77
CA PRO A 620 47.04 -28.94 8.97
C PRO A 620 45.55 -29.31 8.84
N VAL A 621 45.21 -30.56 8.52
CA VAL A 621 43.81 -31.04 8.51
C VAL A 621 43.58 -31.97 9.70
N PRO A 622 42.84 -31.55 10.75
CA PRO A 622 42.58 -32.38 11.92
C PRO A 622 41.91 -33.70 11.55
N GLY A 623 42.60 -34.81 11.82
CA GLY A 623 42.14 -36.17 11.53
C GLY A 623 42.64 -36.75 10.19
N ASP A 624 42.99 -35.93 9.20
CA ASP A 624 43.50 -36.43 7.91
C ASP A 624 45.03 -36.36 7.80
N LYS A 625 45.67 -37.50 8.08
CA LYS A 625 47.13 -37.69 7.91
C LYS A 625 47.57 -37.78 6.44
N SER A 626 46.65 -37.74 5.47
CA SER A 626 46.98 -37.69 4.05
C SER A 626 47.55 -36.32 3.65
N VAL A 627 47.09 -35.25 4.29
CA VAL A 627 47.56 -33.87 4.09
C VAL A 627 48.70 -33.56 5.05
N VAL A 628 49.88 -33.29 4.50
CA VAL A 628 51.11 -33.03 5.25
C VAL A 628 51.95 -31.99 4.50
N CYS A 629 52.64 -31.10 5.24
CA CYS A 629 53.45 -30.01 4.71
C CYS A 629 54.34 -30.43 3.52
N GLU A 630 55.03 -31.57 3.64
CA GLU A 630 55.97 -32.06 2.62
C GLU A 630 55.25 -32.38 1.28
N LYS A 631 53.99 -32.82 1.33
CA LYS A 631 53.16 -32.99 0.11
C LYS A 631 52.64 -31.66 -0.42
N LEU A 632 52.27 -30.71 0.45
CA LEU A 632 51.72 -29.42 0.03
C LEU A 632 52.75 -28.64 -0.81
N PHE A 633 53.98 -28.48 -0.32
CA PHE A 633 55.03 -27.84 -1.13
C PHE A 633 55.46 -28.64 -2.37
N TYR A 634 55.39 -29.99 -2.33
CA TYR A 634 55.67 -30.78 -3.54
C TYR A 634 54.60 -30.60 -4.61
N ARG A 635 53.32 -30.54 -4.22
CA ARG A 635 52.19 -30.26 -5.10
C ARG A 635 52.20 -28.81 -5.60
N ALA A 636 52.56 -27.85 -4.74
CA ALA A 636 52.63 -26.42 -5.08
C ALA A 636 53.61 -26.15 -6.25
N TYR A 637 54.66 -26.96 -6.36
CA TYR A 637 55.53 -27.02 -7.53
C TYR A 637 54.92 -27.87 -8.67
N LYS A 638 54.54 -29.12 -8.40
CA LYS A 638 54.22 -30.11 -9.45
C LYS A 638 52.91 -29.82 -10.20
N GLU A 639 51.93 -29.21 -9.56
CA GLU A 639 50.60 -28.96 -10.14
C GLU A 639 50.48 -27.58 -10.81
N CYS A 640 51.56 -26.79 -10.82
CA CYS A 640 51.63 -25.49 -11.49
C CYS A 640 52.59 -25.53 -12.70
N ASP A 641 52.02 -25.64 -13.90
CA ASP A 641 52.77 -25.52 -15.16
C ASP A 641 52.99 -24.03 -15.50
N ASN A 642 53.95 -23.41 -14.83
CA ASN A 642 54.23 -21.98 -14.94
C ASN A 642 55.73 -21.63 -15.07
N GLY A 643 56.55 -22.55 -15.58
CA GLY A 643 58.03 -22.39 -15.61
C GLY A 643 58.69 -22.65 -14.25
N GLY A 644 57.94 -23.18 -13.28
CA GLY A 644 58.43 -23.50 -11.95
C GLY A 644 58.32 -22.35 -10.94
N THR A 645 57.71 -21.21 -11.28
CA THR A 645 57.44 -20.11 -10.32
C THR A 645 56.67 -20.59 -9.09
N GLY A 646 55.88 -21.66 -9.23
CA GLY A 646 55.24 -22.35 -8.10
C GLY A 646 53.83 -21.84 -7.81
N GLY A 647 53.43 -21.93 -6.55
CA GLY A 647 52.05 -21.67 -6.13
C GLY A 647 51.83 -21.94 -4.65
N SER A 648 50.56 -21.99 -4.25
CA SER A 648 50.18 -22.18 -2.87
C SER A 648 48.90 -22.98 -2.63
N PHE A 649 48.78 -23.48 -1.39
CA PHE A 649 47.59 -24.10 -0.84
C PHE A 649 47.18 -23.38 0.45
N ASP A 650 45.88 -23.17 0.62
CA ASP A 650 45.30 -22.81 1.91
C ASP A 650 44.75 -24.08 2.60
N VAL A 651 44.90 -24.17 3.91
CA VAL A 651 44.22 -25.16 4.76
C VAL A 651 43.52 -24.40 5.88
N GLY A 652 42.24 -24.08 5.65
CA GLY A 652 41.51 -23.09 6.44
C GLY A 652 42.21 -21.73 6.47
N CYS A 653 42.89 -21.44 7.59
CA CYS A 653 43.63 -20.19 7.80
C CYS A 653 45.15 -20.29 7.67
N LEU A 654 45.73 -21.49 7.57
CA LEU A 654 47.14 -21.63 7.19
C LEU A 654 47.28 -21.54 5.67
N ARG A 655 48.33 -20.88 5.20
CA ARG A 655 48.77 -20.86 3.80
C ARG A 655 50.17 -21.45 3.68
N TYR A 656 50.37 -22.25 2.64
CA TYR A 656 51.64 -22.86 2.24
C TYR A 656 52.04 -22.28 0.89
N ASP A 657 52.93 -21.31 0.87
CA ASP A 657 53.45 -20.67 -0.35
C ASP A 657 54.82 -21.30 -0.72
N PHE A 658 54.97 -21.74 -1.98
CA PHE A 658 56.27 -22.07 -2.56
C PHE A 658 56.51 -21.23 -3.82
N ALA A 659 57.55 -20.40 -3.80
CA ALA A 659 57.92 -19.52 -4.91
C ALA A 659 59.37 -19.72 -5.37
N ALA A 660 59.58 -19.67 -6.69
CA ALA A 660 60.90 -19.43 -7.28
C ALA A 660 61.15 -17.93 -7.36
N MET A 661 62.30 -17.48 -6.86
CA MET A 661 62.62 -16.06 -6.77
C MET A 661 63.76 -15.69 -7.74
N PRO A 662 63.86 -14.43 -8.21
CA PRO A 662 65.04 -13.97 -8.93
C PRO A 662 66.30 -14.05 -8.04
N LYS A 663 67.46 -14.20 -8.68
CA LYS A 663 68.75 -14.03 -8.00
C LYS A 663 68.89 -12.55 -7.58
N LYS A 664 69.35 -12.32 -6.35
CA LYS A 664 69.74 -11.01 -5.81
C LYS A 664 71.10 -10.59 -6.38
#